data_AF-E1JR74-F1
#
_entry.id   AF-E1JR74-F1
#
_cell.length_a   1.000
_cell.length_b   1.000
_cell.length_c   1.000
_cell.angle_alpha   90.00
_cell.angle_beta   90.00
_cell.angle_gamma   90.00
#
_symmetry.space_group_name_H-M   'P 1'
#
loop_
_entity.id
_entity.type
_entity.pdbx_description
1 polymer ?
#
loop_
_entity_poly.entity_id
_entity_poly.type
_entity_poly.pdbx_seq_one_letter_code
_entity_poly.pdbx_strand_id
1 'polypeptide(L)'
;MARRLIFCLLLAASFWPGSVAAEKIRKNVLYFNSYQNGYQWSDEILSGIRAGFAHSEYNVDLQIEYMDSKKYTDPVLRKMLHDFYKLKYRNTHFEVILASDNFAFNFLRQYQNELFPGTPVVFCGVNDFHPDWLTGHPNFTGVLEEPDIRETLELALRFHPNRRRLIIFGDTSVTGVAIGNQIKAVEPDFAGRLRFEFQDNLTLPQILDTVRKLPGDAMIFLIPFYKDTQKDVYSVTEVLAAIRANSDVPIYSAWRFMLGHGIVGGKLHSGFEEGRLVADMAEKLLHGATVASLPIVTKTADSYIFDYKEMLRLGITTDKLPPGYTLINEPYPFYHINIAVFWTIIISFLILCYVMVLLVTNILRRRSVEEKIKDQLSFMETLVNTIPIPLYFKDAAGAYRGCNPAFRHWCGLPGEAETTSRAFSEVPDAPLSRFLDRDDASLLREPGVRVGEAELLDAQGLPHSVILHRAVYASAKTEIAGLVGVLYDVSELKKASEKLRLAEEKYRGIFENLALGIFRMTPDGQAVDVNPALLAMLGVKSLDELTRRRGNLVEVLFSGQQRFEEHISSALDEQATATFETWFARPDAGIITANVNLRLVADREGYLAYVEGVVEDVTKRHEAERALRESQEMLRIVLDNIPQLVSWKDKSLRYIGANRAFIEFFGFADLDELKGRDDYALPLSREDMDAVRATDIDVMRNNRTVAGELAARNVRGADVLLEIKKVPLHDDRGAVVGVLSTSEDVTQKVSLERQLLQSQKMEAIGTLAGGIAHDFNNILTSIINSAELALLDLPEDEPIGDDMRRVLKAGHRGSRLVKQILSFTRPSQAGFAAINVADVVGEAAGLIKASVPRNIKIVLDVPERAVTCRADPTQLHQIVMNLCTNAFQAMRETGGLLTVSLAEEALDETQAGHVGARAGRYAKLSIVDTGPGIPPEILDKIFDPFFTTKQKGEGTGLGLAVVRGIVKSHRGAVRVVSQPGTRTDFDVYLPLPAEADAVPPPQIDPPNKGRDRILFVEDDEDQRITIPRVLAQLGHEVSAHGGGASALAKLALDPQAFDVCITDYDMPDINGLELASKIAAIRPDLPVILVSGRLGDIEQREVAGNIKKIVLKPYNQAIISAAIREVLDAKPQTKAA
;
A
#
# COMPACT_ATOMS: atom_id res chain seq x y z
N MET A 1 44.29 10.73 -7.36
CA MET A 1 43.31 10.20 -6.38
C MET A 1 42.84 8.78 -6.70
N ALA A 2 42.37 8.46 -7.91
CA ALA A 2 41.77 7.16 -8.27
C ALA A 2 42.49 5.89 -7.74
N ARG A 3 43.82 5.78 -7.83
CA ARG A 3 44.58 4.60 -7.34
C ARG A 3 44.44 4.32 -5.84
N ARG A 4 44.19 5.34 -4.98
CA ARG A 4 43.94 5.10 -3.55
C ARG A 4 42.52 4.61 -3.28
N LEU A 5 41.54 5.06 -4.08
CA LEU A 5 40.15 4.60 -3.96
C LEU A 5 40.02 3.11 -4.30
N ILE A 6 40.68 2.67 -5.37
CA ILE A 6 40.70 1.26 -5.80
C ILE A 6 41.39 0.36 -4.75
N PHE A 7 42.47 0.83 -4.13
CA PHE A 7 43.15 0.07 -3.07
C PHE A 7 42.30 -0.07 -1.80
N CYS A 8 41.56 0.98 -1.41
CA CYS A 8 40.60 0.90 -0.29
C CYS A 8 39.39 0.00 -0.61
N LEU A 9 38.90 -0.03 -1.85
CA LEU A 9 37.84 -0.94 -2.28
C LEU A 9 38.28 -2.41 -2.27
N LEU A 10 39.51 -2.71 -2.69
CA LEU A 10 40.09 -4.06 -2.61
C LEU A 10 40.31 -4.53 -1.17
N LEU A 11 40.73 -3.63 -0.27
CA LEU A 11 40.81 -3.91 1.16
C LEU A 11 39.44 -4.15 1.79
N ALA A 12 38.39 -3.42 1.39
CA ALA A 12 37.02 -3.65 1.86
C ALA A 12 36.48 -5.02 1.40
N ALA A 13 36.78 -5.45 0.17
CA ALA A 13 36.42 -6.78 -0.34
C ALA A 13 37.13 -7.93 0.40
N SER A 14 38.28 -7.66 1.03
CA SER A 14 39.08 -8.65 1.77
C SER A 14 38.55 -8.98 3.17
N PHE A 15 37.54 -8.25 3.66
CA PHE A 15 36.93 -8.43 4.99
C PHE A 15 35.51 -9.01 4.97
N TRP A 16 35.03 -9.46 3.80
CA TRP A 16 33.81 -10.25 3.74
C TRP A 16 34.11 -11.70 4.16
N PRO A 17 33.50 -12.23 5.24
CA PRO A 17 33.62 -13.66 5.54
C PRO A 17 32.81 -14.44 4.50
N GLY A 18 33.49 -14.86 3.43
CA GLY A 18 32.98 -15.87 2.52
C GLY A 18 32.85 -17.20 3.25
N SER A 19 31.70 -17.44 3.88
CA SER A 19 31.36 -18.76 4.42
C SER A 19 31.23 -19.73 3.26
N VAL A 20 32.30 -20.46 2.96
CA VAL A 20 32.21 -21.74 2.25
C VAL A 20 31.39 -22.64 3.16
N ALA A 21 30.07 -22.66 2.94
CA ALA A 21 29.17 -23.52 3.70
C ALA A 21 29.53 -24.96 3.34
N ALA A 22 30.15 -25.68 4.29
CA ALA A 22 30.35 -27.11 4.17
C ALA A 22 28.97 -27.76 3.99
N GLU A 23 28.86 -28.62 2.99
CA GLU A 23 27.61 -29.29 2.65
C GLU A 23 27.17 -30.16 3.82
N LYS A 24 26.04 -29.80 4.44
CA LYS A 24 25.56 -30.43 5.66
C LYS A 24 25.16 -31.87 5.38
N ILE A 25 25.67 -32.81 6.18
CA ILE A 25 25.39 -34.24 6.03
C ILE A 25 23.86 -34.47 6.09
N ARG A 26 23.29 -35.15 5.10
CA ARG A 26 21.86 -35.47 5.05
C ARG A 26 21.48 -36.47 6.14
N LYS A 27 20.33 -36.24 6.78
CA LYS A 27 19.72 -37.09 7.82
C LYS A 27 18.22 -37.23 7.55
N ASN A 28 17.70 -38.45 7.57
CA ASN A 28 16.29 -38.73 7.29
C ASN A 28 15.52 -38.85 8.60
N VAL A 29 14.51 -38.02 8.80
CA VAL A 29 13.66 -38.02 9.99
C VAL A 29 12.21 -38.21 9.57
N LEU A 30 11.52 -39.20 10.14
CA LEU A 30 10.13 -39.50 9.83
C LEU A 30 9.21 -39.05 10.96
N TYR A 31 8.25 -38.16 10.69
CA TYR A 31 7.26 -37.71 11.66
C TYR A 31 5.89 -38.35 11.40
N PHE A 32 5.49 -39.27 12.29
CA PHE A 32 4.11 -39.75 12.35
C PHE A 32 3.23 -38.74 13.08
N ASN A 33 2.33 -38.14 12.32
CA ASN A 33 1.41 -37.14 12.81
C ASN A 33 0.03 -37.75 13.02
N SER A 34 -0.44 -37.84 14.27
CA SER A 34 -1.77 -38.41 14.59
C SER A 34 -2.93 -37.65 13.96
N TYR A 35 -2.72 -36.36 13.70
CA TYR A 35 -3.72 -35.42 13.21
C TYR A 35 -3.74 -35.40 11.68
N GLN A 36 -4.73 -34.68 11.15
CA GLN A 36 -4.83 -34.33 9.73
C GLN A 36 -4.09 -33.00 9.46
N ASN A 37 -3.71 -32.75 8.21
CA ASN A 37 -3.10 -31.47 7.81
C ASN A 37 -4.09 -30.30 7.98
N GLY A 38 -3.62 -29.15 8.48
CA GLY A 38 -4.45 -27.98 8.75
C GLY A 38 -5.15 -27.98 10.12
N TYR A 39 -4.73 -28.84 11.05
CA TYR A 39 -5.20 -28.79 12.43
C TYR A 39 -4.23 -27.96 13.29
N GLN A 40 -4.67 -26.77 13.72
CA GLN A 40 -3.82 -25.72 14.30
C GLN A 40 -2.81 -26.21 15.37
N TRP A 41 -3.22 -27.07 16.31
CA TRP A 41 -2.30 -27.64 17.31
C TRP A 41 -1.16 -28.47 16.68
N SER A 42 -1.49 -29.29 15.70
CA SER A 42 -0.52 -30.11 14.96
C SER A 42 0.38 -29.25 14.07
N ASP A 43 -0.17 -28.19 13.47
CA ASP A 43 0.58 -27.25 12.65
C ASP A 43 1.54 -26.39 13.49
N GLU A 44 1.16 -26.03 14.73
CA GLU A 44 2.07 -25.40 15.71
C GLU A 44 3.24 -26.33 16.08
N ILE A 45 2.96 -27.60 16.41
CA ILE A 45 4.01 -28.61 16.68
C ILE A 45 4.94 -28.79 15.48
N LEU A 46 4.40 -28.96 14.27
CA LEU A 46 5.20 -29.11 13.06
C LEU A 46 6.04 -27.87 12.76
N SER A 47 5.51 -26.67 13.03
CA SER A 47 6.25 -25.42 12.88
C SER A 47 7.40 -25.33 13.89
N GLY A 48 7.18 -25.78 15.13
CA GLY A 48 8.23 -25.91 16.15
C GLY A 48 9.34 -26.87 15.73
N ILE A 49 8.98 -28.06 15.24
CA ILE A 49 9.93 -29.08 14.74
C ILE A 49 10.77 -28.50 13.59
N ARG A 50 10.12 -27.86 12.61
CA ARG A 50 10.81 -27.20 11.48
C ARG A 50 11.74 -26.07 11.94
N ALA A 51 11.32 -25.26 12.91
CA ALA A 51 12.12 -24.16 13.44
C ALA A 51 13.36 -24.63 14.22
N GLY A 52 13.25 -25.75 14.94
CA GLY A 52 14.40 -26.41 15.56
C GLY A 52 15.41 -26.90 14.51
N PHE A 53 14.96 -27.73 13.56
CA PHE A 53 15.85 -28.27 12.52
C PHE A 53 16.43 -27.22 11.56
N ALA A 54 15.78 -26.06 11.38
CA ALA A 54 16.30 -24.97 10.55
C ALA A 54 17.71 -24.47 10.96
N HIS A 55 18.08 -24.64 12.24
CA HIS A 55 19.39 -24.25 12.77
C HIS A 55 20.39 -25.42 12.85
N SER A 56 19.97 -26.64 12.51
CA SER A 56 20.76 -27.85 12.72
C SER A 56 22.04 -27.88 11.87
N GLU A 57 23.11 -28.51 12.37
CA GLU A 57 24.33 -28.77 11.58
C GLU A 57 24.13 -29.82 10.47
N TYR A 58 23.02 -30.57 10.50
CA TYR A 58 22.64 -31.54 9.48
C TYR A 58 21.65 -30.98 8.44
N ASN A 59 21.61 -31.58 7.25
CA ASN A 59 20.54 -31.36 6.28
C ASN A 59 19.41 -32.36 6.58
N VAL A 60 18.47 -31.96 7.43
CA VAL A 60 17.39 -32.85 7.92
C VAL A 60 16.26 -32.93 6.90
N ASP A 61 16.13 -34.09 6.25
CA ASP A 61 14.99 -34.45 5.41
C ASP A 61 13.85 -34.94 6.30
N LEU A 62 12.95 -34.01 6.66
CA LEU A 62 11.78 -34.26 7.50
C LEU A 62 10.58 -34.73 6.67
N GLN A 63 10.35 -36.04 6.64
CA GLN A 63 9.18 -36.66 6.02
C GLN A 63 8.00 -36.68 7.01
N ILE A 64 6.78 -36.45 6.54
CA ILE A 64 5.60 -36.24 7.40
C ILE A 64 4.46 -37.16 6.95
N GLU A 65 4.02 -38.05 7.83
CA GLU A 65 2.89 -38.94 7.59
C GLU A 65 1.70 -38.55 8.46
N TYR A 66 0.70 -37.92 7.83
CA TYR A 66 -0.59 -37.66 8.44
C TYR A 66 -1.40 -38.96 8.51
N MET A 67 -1.71 -39.41 9.72
CA MET A 67 -2.43 -40.66 9.97
C MET A 67 -3.96 -40.49 9.96
N ASP A 68 -4.46 -39.25 9.97
CA ASP A 68 -5.89 -38.87 10.08
C ASP A 68 -6.65 -39.58 11.23
N SER A 69 -5.91 -40.03 12.25
CA SER A 69 -6.41 -40.98 13.26
C SER A 69 -7.47 -40.39 14.20
N LYS A 70 -7.50 -39.06 14.35
CA LYS A 70 -8.58 -38.31 15.04
C LYS A 70 -9.91 -38.36 14.28
N LYS A 71 -9.87 -38.46 12.96
CA LYS A 71 -11.04 -38.47 12.07
C LYS A 71 -11.57 -39.88 11.85
N TYR A 72 -10.66 -40.86 11.81
CA TYR A 72 -10.96 -42.27 11.56
C TYR A 72 -10.31 -43.18 12.63
N THR A 73 -11.07 -43.53 13.66
CA THR A 73 -10.60 -44.33 14.82
C THR A 73 -10.83 -45.85 14.67
N ASP A 74 -11.07 -46.34 13.45
CA ASP A 74 -11.39 -47.75 13.20
C ASP A 74 -10.17 -48.67 13.39
N PRO A 75 -10.25 -49.74 14.21
CA PRO A 75 -9.19 -50.75 14.33
C PRO A 75 -8.74 -51.37 13.00
N VAL A 76 -9.64 -51.47 12.01
CA VAL A 76 -9.32 -51.95 10.65
C VAL A 76 -8.36 -50.99 9.95
N LEU A 77 -8.56 -49.68 10.09
CA LEU A 77 -7.67 -48.67 9.52
C LEU A 77 -6.27 -48.76 10.13
N ARG A 78 -6.15 -48.98 11.45
CA ARG A 78 -4.84 -49.15 12.11
C ARG A 78 -4.03 -50.30 11.50
N LYS A 79 -4.67 -51.44 11.21
CA LYS A 79 -3.99 -52.56 10.54
C LYS A 79 -3.63 -52.24 9.09
N MET A 80 -4.54 -51.59 8.35
CA MET A 80 -4.28 -51.17 6.97
C MET A 80 -3.10 -50.20 6.87
N LEU A 81 -2.99 -49.24 7.81
CA LEU A 81 -1.85 -48.32 7.91
C LEU A 81 -0.55 -49.07 8.22
N HIS A 82 -0.55 -50.05 9.12
CA HIS A 82 0.61 -50.92 9.36
C HIS A 82 1.05 -51.63 8.08
N ASP A 83 0.13 -52.34 7.40
CA ASP A 83 0.46 -53.13 6.21
C ASP A 83 0.93 -52.22 5.05
N PHE A 84 0.39 -51.01 4.94
CA PHE A 84 0.83 -49.98 4.00
C PHE A 84 2.22 -49.41 4.33
N TYR A 85 2.47 -48.98 5.57
CA TYR A 85 3.77 -48.43 5.97
C TYR A 85 4.89 -49.47 5.90
N LYS A 86 4.59 -50.74 6.20
CA LYS A 86 5.52 -51.87 6.05
C LYS A 86 5.94 -52.11 4.60
N LEU A 87 5.06 -51.81 3.64
CA LEU A 87 5.39 -51.84 2.21
C LEU A 87 6.14 -50.56 1.79
N LYS A 88 5.64 -49.38 2.17
CA LYS A 88 6.17 -48.06 1.81
C LYS A 88 7.61 -47.85 2.27
N TYR A 89 7.93 -48.22 3.51
CA TYR A 89 9.24 -47.96 4.12
C TYR A 89 10.18 -49.17 4.16
N ARG A 90 9.84 -50.26 3.47
CA ARG A 90 10.63 -51.51 3.47
C ARG A 90 12.12 -51.29 3.15
N ASN A 91 12.42 -50.31 2.29
CA ASN A 91 13.76 -50.00 1.81
C ASN A 91 14.25 -48.61 2.28
N THR A 92 13.60 -48.00 3.27
CA THR A 92 13.92 -46.65 3.76
C THR A 92 14.46 -46.71 5.17
N HIS A 93 15.66 -46.16 5.40
CA HIS A 93 16.22 -46.00 6.74
C HIS A 93 16.02 -44.56 7.22
N PHE A 94 15.62 -44.44 8.48
CA PHE A 94 15.46 -43.17 9.21
C PHE A 94 16.34 -43.22 10.45
N GLU A 95 17.06 -42.13 10.73
CA GLU A 95 17.89 -42.04 11.92
C GLU A 95 17.08 -41.75 13.20
N VAL A 96 15.95 -41.04 13.07
CA VAL A 96 15.02 -40.75 14.17
C VAL A 96 13.59 -40.75 13.65
N ILE A 97 12.66 -41.28 14.45
CA ILE A 97 11.22 -41.19 14.21
C ILE A 97 10.58 -40.27 15.25
N LEU A 98 9.78 -39.32 14.79
CA LEU A 98 8.99 -38.44 15.63
C LEU A 98 7.53 -38.93 15.66
N ALA A 99 6.84 -38.75 16.79
CA ALA A 99 5.48 -39.25 16.97
C ALA A 99 4.61 -38.29 17.80
N SER A 100 3.59 -37.67 17.20
CA SER A 100 2.68 -36.79 17.96
C SER A 100 1.45 -37.52 18.46
N ASP A 101 1.03 -37.19 19.68
CA ASP A 101 -0.18 -37.63 20.35
C ASP A 101 -0.29 -39.15 20.61
N ASN A 102 -1.21 -39.51 21.50
CA ASN A 102 -1.41 -40.87 21.97
C ASN A 102 -1.65 -41.87 20.82
N PHE A 103 -2.15 -41.47 19.64
CA PHE A 103 -2.36 -42.40 18.53
C PHE A 103 -1.06 -42.88 17.87
N ALA A 104 -0.19 -41.97 17.41
CA ALA A 104 1.09 -42.31 16.80
C ALA A 104 2.02 -42.99 17.81
N PHE A 105 2.05 -42.50 19.05
CA PHE A 105 2.79 -43.14 20.14
C PHE A 105 2.36 -44.60 20.34
N ASN A 106 1.05 -44.87 20.48
CA ASN A 106 0.57 -46.25 20.66
C ASN A 106 0.75 -47.12 19.40
N PHE A 107 0.66 -46.53 18.21
CA PHE A 107 0.90 -47.24 16.95
C PHE A 107 2.36 -47.69 16.84
N LEU A 108 3.31 -46.80 17.09
CA LEU A 108 4.73 -47.15 17.09
C LEU A 108 5.08 -48.08 18.24
N ARG A 109 4.52 -47.90 19.45
CA ARG A 109 4.72 -48.87 20.54
C ARG A 109 4.29 -50.28 20.13
N GLN A 110 3.22 -50.40 19.33
CA GLN A 110 2.76 -51.71 18.83
C GLN A 110 3.61 -52.27 17.67
N TYR A 111 4.10 -51.43 16.75
CA TYR A 111 4.66 -51.89 15.46
C TYR A 111 6.09 -51.43 15.13
N GLN A 112 6.74 -50.59 15.93
CA GLN A 112 8.07 -50.03 15.63
C GLN A 112 9.14 -51.10 15.42
N ASN A 113 9.12 -52.21 16.15
CA ASN A 113 10.08 -53.30 15.95
C ASN A 113 9.90 -54.04 14.61
N GLU A 114 8.69 -54.00 14.01
CA GLU A 114 8.43 -54.59 12.69
C GLU A 114 8.66 -53.60 11.53
N LEU A 115 8.40 -52.31 11.76
CA LEU A 115 8.49 -51.25 10.75
C LEU A 115 9.89 -50.62 10.68
N PHE A 116 10.51 -50.38 11.84
CA PHE A 116 11.72 -49.57 12.01
C PHE A 116 12.64 -50.15 13.10
N PRO A 117 13.16 -51.38 12.93
CA PRO A 117 13.94 -52.07 13.95
C PRO A 117 15.18 -51.26 14.37
N GLY A 118 15.36 -51.07 15.68
CA GLY A 118 16.50 -50.34 16.25
C GLY A 118 16.46 -48.80 16.13
N THR A 119 15.50 -48.22 15.41
CA THR A 119 15.42 -46.75 15.24
C THR A 119 14.89 -46.08 16.52
N PRO A 120 15.52 -44.99 17.01
CA PRO A 120 15.01 -44.16 18.10
C PRO A 120 13.65 -43.50 17.78
N VAL A 121 12.78 -43.41 18.78
CA VAL A 121 11.49 -42.70 18.71
C VAL A 121 11.48 -41.54 19.71
N VAL A 122 11.17 -40.34 19.23
CA VAL A 122 10.93 -39.13 20.05
C VAL A 122 9.45 -38.74 19.95
N PHE A 123 8.70 -38.86 21.03
CA PHE A 123 7.27 -38.50 21.06
C PHE A 123 7.01 -37.06 21.55
N CYS A 124 5.85 -36.51 21.18
CA CYS A 124 5.22 -35.29 21.71
C CYS A 124 3.71 -35.47 21.80
N GLY A 125 2.98 -34.56 22.44
CA GLY A 125 1.52 -34.56 22.52
C GLY A 125 0.95 -35.71 23.34
N VAL A 126 1.78 -36.48 24.05
CA VAL A 126 1.34 -37.68 24.76
C VAL A 126 0.75 -37.25 26.10
N ASN A 127 -0.57 -37.40 26.21
CA ASN A 127 -1.38 -37.09 27.40
C ASN A 127 -1.53 -38.34 28.29
N ASP A 128 -1.76 -38.14 29.59
CA ASP A 128 -2.04 -39.20 30.60
C ASP A 128 -1.05 -40.38 30.53
N PHE A 129 0.25 -40.07 30.51
CA PHE A 129 1.32 -41.04 30.34
C PHE A 129 1.62 -41.83 31.62
N HIS A 130 1.84 -43.14 31.48
CA HIS A 130 2.30 -44.00 32.56
C HIS A 130 3.70 -44.57 32.26
N PRO A 131 4.67 -44.51 33.18
CA PRO A 131 6.03 -45.03 32.97
C PRO A 131 6.08 -46.49 32.50
N ASP A 132 5.16 -47.32 32.98
CA ASP A 132 5.04 -48.73 32.61
C ASP A 132 4.84 -48.94 31.09
N TRP A 133 4.34 -47.94 30.37
CA TRP A 133 4.15 -47.97 28.91
C TRP A 133 5.46 -48.05 28.12
N LEU A 134 6.62 -47.78 28.74
CA LEU A 134 7.94 -47.94 28.11
C LEU A 134 8.61 -49.27 28.48
N THR A 135 7.97 -50.11 29.30
CA THR A 135 8.49 -51.44 29.64
C THR A 135 8.56 -52.30 28.38
N GLY A 136 9.78 -52.65 27.95
CA GLY A 136 10.02 -53.37 26.70
C GLY A 136 10.27 -52.47 25.47
N HIS A 137 10.24 -51.14 25.62
CA HIS A 137 10.45 -50.16 24.53
C HIS A 137 11.62 -49.20 24.83
N PRO A 138 12.88 -49.71 24.90
CA PRO A 138 14.05 -48.92 25.33
C PRO A 138 14.46 -47.80 24.35
N ASN A 139 13.90 -47.79 23.14
CA ASN A 139 14.21 -46.82 22.09
C ASN A 139 13.32 -45.56 22.11
N PHE A 140 12.44 -45.41 23.12
CA PHE A 140 11.48 -44.31 23.22
C PHE A 140 11.94 -43.27 24.25
N THR A 141 11.94 -42.01 23.84
CA THR A 141 12.04 -40.81 24.69
C THR A 141 11.09 -39.74 24.14
N GLY A 142 10.96 -38.57 24.78
CA GLY A 142 10.09 -37.52 24.25
C GLY A 142 9.70 -36.44 25.24
N VAL A 143 8.73 -35.64 24.81
CA VAL A 143 8.07 -34.58 25.56
C VAL A 143 6.64 -35.00 25.87
N LEU A 144 6.14 -34.71 27.08
CA LEU A 144 4.76 -34.98 27.47
C LEU A 144 3.89 -33.72 27.39
N GLU A 145 2.63 -33.91 27.03
CA GLU A 145 1.61 -32.87 27.08
C GLU A 145 1.02 -32.81 28.51
N GLU A 146 1.80 -32.21 29.42
CA GLU A 146 1.40 -31.93 30.81
C GLU A 146 1.24 -30.41 31.02
N PRO A 147 0.12 -29.81 30.58
CA PRO A 147 -0.13 -28.37 30.73
C PRO A 147 -0.34 -27.99 32.21
N ASP A 148 0.10 -26.80 32.62
CA ASP A 148 -0.06 -26.33 34.01
C ASP A 148 -1.48 -25.80 34.33
N ILE A 149 -2.43 -26.75 34.34
CA ILE A 149 -3.84 -26.53 34.67
C ILE A 149 -3.99 -25.95 36.09
N ARG A 150 -3.18 -26.41 37.04
CA ARG A 150 -3.20 -25.96 38.44
C ARG A 150 -2.94 -24.45 38.55
N GLU A 151 -1.85 -23.96 37.95
CA GLU A 151 -1.50 -22.54 38.00
C GLU A 151 -2.57 -21.68 37.29
N THR A 152 -3.12 -22.17 36.16
CA THR A 152 -4.20 -21.48 35.44
C THR A 152 -5.49 -21.38 36.28
N LEU A 153 -5.84 -22.41 37.07
CA LEU A 153 -6.99 -22.37 37.98
C LEU A 153 -6.75 -21.50 39.24
N GLU A 154 -5.52 -21.45 39.76
CA GLU A 154 -5.16 -20.49 40.81
C GLU A 154 -5.27 -19.04 40.32
N LEU A 155 -4.83 -18.75 39.10
CA LEU A 155 -5.01 -17.44 38.46
C LEU A 155 -6.50 -17.10 38.28
N ALA A 156 -7.33 -18.04 37.82
CA ALA A 156 -8.77 -17.85 37.68
C ALA A 156 -9.44 -17.49 39.02
N LEU A 157 -9.08 -18.17 40.11
CA LEU A 157 -9.54 -17.83 41.46
C LEU A 157 -9.00 -16.48 41.97
N ARG A 158 -7.75 -16.14 41.65
CA ARG A 158 -7.15 -14.83 42.01
C ARG A 158 -7.85 -13.67 41.31
N PHE A 159 -8.27 -13.86 40.05
CA PHE A 159 -9.03 -12.86 39.29
C PHE A 159 -10.52 -12.82 39.70
N HIS A 160 -11.09 -13.96 40.12
CA HIS A 160 -12.51 -14.09 40.42
C HIS A 160 -12.80 -14.81 41.76
N PRO A 161 -12.41 -14.24 42.92
CA PRO A 161 -12.51 -14.93 44.22
C PRO A 161 -13.93 -15.27 44.68
N ASN A 162 -14.95 -14.65 44.06
CA ASN A 162 -16.37 -14.90 44.34
C ASN A 162 -16.99 -16.00 43.47
N ARG A 163 -16.28 -16.51 42.44
CA ARG A 163 -16.76 -17.58 41.55
C ARG A 163 -16.28 -18.93 42.07
N ARG A 164 -17.22 -19.87 42.27
CA ARG A 164 -16.95 -21.16 42.93
C ARG A 164 -17.34 -22.38 42.09
N ARG A 165 -18.01 -22.20 40.95
CA ARG A 165 -18.33 -23.30 40.03
C ARG A 165 -17.43 -23.26 38.81
N LEU A 166 -16.83 -24.40 38.48
CA LEU A 166 -16.05 -24.60 37.28
C LEU A 166 -16.76 -25.63 36.40
N ILE A 167 -17.28 -25.18 35.26
CA ILE A 167 -17.95 -26.03 34.28
C ILE A 167 -16.90 -26.47 33.26
N ILE A 168 -16.74 -27.78 33.08
CA ILE A 168 -15.76 -28.35 32.14
C ILE A 168 -16.52 -29.01 31.00
N PHE A 169 -16.34 -28.53 29.77
CA PHE A 169 -16.89 -29.17 28.57
C PHE A 169 -15.81 -30.05 27.93
N GLY A 170 -16.15 -31.32 27.68
CA GLY A 170 -15.24 -32.33 27.15
C GLY A 170 -15.91 -33.29 26.15
N ASP A 171 -15.10 -34.15 25.53
CA ASP A 171 -15.56 -35.20 24.63
C ASP A 171 -15.13 -36.61 25.09
N THR A 172 -15.65 -37.63 24.40
CA THR A 172 -15.35 -39.04 24.66
C THR A 172 -14.16 -39.57 23.85
N SER A 173 -13.35 -38.68 23.25
CA SER A 173 -12.12 -39.08 22.54
C SER A 173 -11.03 -39.51 23.51
N VAL A 174 -10.04 -40.26 23.01
CA VAL A 174 -8.89 -40.72 23.83
C VAL A 174 -8.17 -39.53 24.50
N THR A 175 -8.02 -38.41 23.79
CA THR A 175 -7.36 -37.20 24.31
C THR A 175 -8.27 -36.38 25.22
N GLY A 176 -9.57 -36.26 24.89
CA GLY A 176 -10.52 -35.59 25.78
C GLY A 176 -10.66 -36.28 27.13
N VAL A 177 -10.66 -37.61 27.15
CA VAL A 177 -10.64 -38.41 28.39
C VAL A 177 -9.31 -38.26 29.12
N ALA A 178 -8.16 -38.28 28.43
CA ALA A 178 -6.84 -38.10 29.04
C ALA A 178 -6.70 -36.71 29.70
N ILE A 179 -7.09 -35.64 29.01
CA ILE A 179 -7.13 -34.27 29.57
C ILE A 179 -8.15 -34.19 30.72
N GLY A 180 -9.31 -34.83 30.59
CA GLY A 180 -10.29 -34.94 31.66
C GLY A 180 -9.73 -35.61 32.92
N ASN A 181 -8.87 -36.62 32.78
CA ASN A 181 -8.15 -37.26 33.88
C ASN A 181 -7.12 -36.30 34.51
N GLN A 182 -6.36 -35.54 33.71
CA GLN A 182 -5.44 -34.51 34.22
C GLN A 182 -6.17 -33.45 35.07
N ILE A 183 -7.35 -32.99 34.65
CA ILE A 183 -8.17 -32.05 35.45
C ILE A 183 -8.65 -32.72 36.75
N LYS A 184 -9.14 -33.97 36.70
CA LYS A 184 -9.57 -34.73 37.88
C LYS A 184 -8.44 -35.02 38.87
N ALA A 185 -7.19 -35.12 38.39
CA ALA A 185 -6.01 -35.25 39.26
C ALA A 185 -5.71 -33.97 40.07
N VAL A 186 -6.16 -32.80 39.57
CA VAL A 186 -5.98 -31.48 40.19
C VAL A 186 -7.20 -31.05 41.04
N GLU A 187 -8.38 -31.61 40.79
CA GLU A 187 -9.61 -31.35 41.56
C GLU A 187 -9.44 -31.42 43.10
N PRO A 188 -8.71 -32.39 43.70
CA PRO A 188 -8.50 -32.46 45.15
C PRO A 188 -7.80 -31.24 45.75
N ASP A 189 -6.90 -30.57 45.02
CA ASP A 189 -6.18 -29.39 45.51
C ASP A 189 -7.09 -28.17 45.71
N PHE A 190 -8.23 -28.15 45.00
CA PHE A 190 -9.21 -27.07 45.03
C PHE A 190 -10.47 -27.42 45.84
N ALA A 191 -10.46 -28.54 46.57
CA ALA A 191 -11.57 -28.98 47.41
C ALA A 191 -12.03 -27.87 48.38
N GLY A 192 -13.31 -27.51 48.32
CA GLY A 192 -13.92 -26.43 49.12
C GLY A 192 -13.69 -25.00 48.59
N ARG A 193 -12.83 -24.81 47.59
CA ARG A 193 -12.63 -23.53 46.87
C ARG A 193 -13.39 -23.50 45.54
N LEU A 194 -13.31 -24.60 44.78
CA LEU A 194 -14.06 -24.82 43.54
C LEU A 194 -14.91 -26.08 43.64
N ARG A 195 -16.01 -26.07 42.89
CA ARG A 195 -16.83 -27.24 42.55
C ARG A 195 -16.70 -27.49 41.06
N PHE A 196 -16.21 -28.68 40.69
CA PHE A 196 -16.04 -29.11 39.31
C PHE A 196 -17.35 -29.75 38.82
N GLU A 197 -17.80 -29.38 37.62
CA GLU A 197 -18.99 -29.92 36.98
C GLU A 197 -18.61 -30.31 35.54
N PHE A 198 -18.29 -31.59 35.32
CA PHE A 198 -17.95 -32.14 34.01
C PHE A 198 -19.21 -32.35 33.16
N GLN A 199 -19.17 -31.87 31.92
CA GLN A 199 -20.25 -31.90 30.93
C GLN A 199 -19.69 -32.49 29.62
N ASP A 200 -19.58 -33.82 29.60
CA ASP A 200 -19.03 -34.56 28.47
C ASP A 200 -20.11 -34.86 27.42
N ASN A 201 -19.73 -34.92 26.14
CA ASN A 201 -20.56 -35.48 25.07
C ASN A 201 -21.91 -34.73 24.86
N LEU A 202 -21.85 -33.40 24.83
CA LEU A 202 -22.96 -32.51 24.47
C LEU A 202 -22.85 -32.02 23.01
N THR A 203 -23.98 -31.70 22.38
CA THR A 203 -23.99 -31.00 21.09
C THR A 203 -23.64 -29.52 21.24
N LEU A 204 -23.11 -28.86 20.21
CA LEU A 204 -22.86 -27.41 20.26
C LEU A 204 -24.15 -26.62 20.64
N PRO A 205 -25.34 -26.90 20.07
CA PRO A 205 -26.60 -26.31 20.56
C PRO A 205 -26.90 -26.55 22.05
N GLN A 206 -26.60 -27.74 22.58
CA GLN A 206 -26.77 -28.05 24.02
C GLN A 206 -25.76 -27.31 24.90
N ILE A 207 -24.51 -27.19 24.45
CA ILE A 207 -23.49 -26.37 25.11
C ILE A 207 -23.97 -24.92 25.16
N LEU A 208 -24.42 -24.35 24.05
CA LEU A 208 -24.92 -22.97 24.01
C LEU A 208 -26.15 -22.74 24.90
N ASP A 209 -27.10 -23.67 24.95
CA ASP A 209 -28.25 -23.59 25.86
C ASP A 209 -27.84 -23.67 27.34
N THR A 210 -26.86 -24.52 27.67
CA THR A 210 -26.27 -24.62 29.01
C THR A 210 -25.55 -23.31 29.40
N VAL A 211 -24.70 -22.83 28.49
CA VAL A 211 -23.83 -21.63 28.63
C VAL A 211 -24.65 -20.35 28.83
N ARG A 212 -25.80 -20.21 28.16
CA ARG A 212 -26.78 -19.11 28.36
C ARG A 212 -27.46 -19.13 29.73
N LYS A 213 -27.56 -20.30 30.37
CA LYS A 213 -28.20 -20.51 31.68
C LYS A 213 -27.21 -20.48 32.83
N LEU A 214 -25.91 -20.28 32.56
CA LEU A 214 -24.89 -20.28 33.61
C LEU A 214 -25.05 -19.08 34.56
N PRO A 215 -25.03 -19.30 35.87
CA PRO A 215 -25.14 -18.24 36.87
C PRO A 215 -23.82 -17.48 37.04
N GLY A 216 -23.91 -16.26 37.59
CA GLY A 216 -22.77 -15.34 37.72
C GLY A 216 -21.61 -15.79 38.62
N ASP A 217 -21.77 -16.87 39.38
CA ASP A 217 -20.72 -17.50 40.20
C ASP A 217 -19.96 -18.63 39.46
N ALA A 218 -20.31 -18.91 38.20
CA ALA A 218 -19.65 -19.90 37.37
C ALA A 218 -18.46 -19.33 36.56
N MET A 219 -17.55 -20.23 36.19
CA MET A 219 -16.47 -20.07 35.22
C MET A 219 -16.46 -21.31 34.31
N ILE A 220 -15.99 -21.17 33.08
CA ILE A 220 -15.84 -22.28 32.14
C ILE A 220 -14.36 -22.65 32.03
N PHE A 221 -14.03 -23.94 32.06
CA PHE A 221 -12.76 -24.47 31.59
C PHE A 221 -13.01 -25.29 30.32
N LEU A 222 -12.47 -24.86 29.17
CA LEU A 222 -12.71 -25.54 27.90
C LEU A 222 -11.54 -26.47 27.56
N ILE A 223 -11.83 -27.76 27.42
CA ILE A 223 -10.94 -28.77 26.83
C ILE A 223 -11.02 -28.63 25.30
N PRO A 224 -9.92 -28.77 24.55
CA PRO A 224 -9.98 -28.84 23.10
C PRO A 224 -10.64 -30.14 22.61
N PHE A 225 -11.80 -30.03 21.97
CA PHE A 225 -12.49 -31.13 21.28
C PHE A 225 -12.90 -30.73 19.85
N TYR A 226 -13.04 -31.72 18.97
CA TYR A 226 -13.15 -31.50 17.51
C TYR A 226 -14.49 -31.92 16.89
N LYS A 227 -15.35 -32.61 17.64
CA LYS A 227 -16.50 -33.31 17.07
C LYS A 227 -17.73 -33.27 17.97
N ASP A 228 -18.86 -32.88 17.38
CA ASP A 228 -20.17 -33.04 18.00
C ASP A 228 -20.61 -34.51 17.93
N THR A 229 -21.30 -34.96 18.98
CA THR A 229 -22.05 -36.23 19.04
C THR A 229 -22.85 -36.58 17.77
N GLN A 230 -23.33 -35.59 16.99
CA GLN A 230 -24.09 -35.81 15.77
C GLN A 230 -23.27 -35.94 14.47
N LYS A 231 -21.93 -35.97 14.56
CA LYS A 231 -20.94 -35.98 13.46
C LYS A 231 -20.64 -34.64 12.79
N ASP A 232 -21.27 -33.56 13.21
CA ASP A 232 -20.84 -32.23 12.78
C ASP A 232 -19.43 -31.92 13.34
N VAL A 233 -18.65 -31.24 12.51
CA VAL A 233 -17.24 -30.93 12.77
C VAL A 233 -17.11 -29.43 12.93
N TYR A 234 -16.74 -29.01 14.14
CA TYR A 234 -16.47 -27.62 14.46
C TYR A 234 -15.02 -27.50 14.90
N SER A 235 -14.34 -26.44 14.47
CA SER A 235 -13.04 -26.09 15.05
C SER A 235 -13.19 -25.64 16.49
N VAL A 236 -12.16 -25.86 17.31
CA VAL A 236 -12.14 -25.41 18.71
C VAL A 236 -12.36 -23.89 18.80
N THR A 237 -11.86 -23.14 17.83
CA THR A 237 -11.99 -21.67 17.73
C THR A 237 -13.42 -21.22 17.43
N GLU A 238 -14.15 -21.92 16.55
CA GLU A 238 -15.59 -21.67 16.30
C GLU A 238 -16.44 -21.97 17.55
N VAL A 239 -16.17 -23.09 18.22
CA VAL A 239 -16.84 -23.45 19.49
C VAL A 239 -16.60 -22.37 20.55
N LEU A 240 -15.36 -21.90 20.69
CA LEU A 240 -14.99 -20.88 21.69
C LEU A 240 -15.65 -19.54 21.38
N ALA A 241 -15.63 -19.10 20.12
CA ALA A 241 -16.32 -17.88 19.68
C ALA A 241 -17.84 -17.97 19.91
N ALA A 242 -18.46 -19.13 19.64
CA ALA A 242 -19.87 -19.36 19.86
C ALA A 242 -20.25 -19.35 21.36
N ILE A 243 -19.48 -20.04 22.21
CA ILE A 243 -19.65 -20.01 23.68
C ILE A 243 -19.52 -18.57 24.19
N ARG A 244 -18.47 -17.87 23.75
CA ARG A 244 -18.16 -16.51 24.18
C ARG A 244 -19.21 -15.49 23.74
N ALA A 245 -19.79 -15.64 22.55
CA ALA A 245 -20.90 -14.80 22.07
C ALA A 245 -22.23 -15.05 22.82
N ASN A 246 -22.33 -16.16 23.58
CA ASN A 246 -23.56 -16.57 24.26
C ASN A 246 -23.45 -16.56 25.80
N SER A 247 -22.32 -16.11 26.37
CA SER A 247 -22.19 -15.93 27.83
C SER A 247 -21.12 -14.90 28.23
N ASP A 248 -21.38 -14.25 29.37
CA ASP A 248 -20.50 -13.28 30.00
C ASP A 248 -19.57 -13.89 31.05
N VAL A 249 -19.67 -15.19 31.34
CA VAL A 249 -18.77 -15.83 32.32
C VAL A 249 -17.32 -15.86 31.79
N PRO A 250 -16.31 -15.87 32.69
CA PRO A 250 -14.92 -16.10 32.33
C PRO A 250 -14.72 -17.48 31.72
N ILE A 251 -13.95 -17.55 30.64
CA ILE A 251 -13.55 -18.80 29.98
C ILE A 251 -12.04 -18.95 30.13
N TYR A 252 -11.61 -20.08 30.67
CA TYR A 252 -10.21 -20.46 30.84
C TYR A 252 -9.92 -21.73 30.04
N SER A 253 -8.65 -21.91 29.70
CA SER A 253 -8.10 -23.12 29.09
C SER A 253 -6.59 -23.09 29.28
N ALA A 254 -5.91 -24.22 29.13
CA ALA A 254 -4.45 -24.32 29.32
C ALA A 254 -3.64 -24.36 28.02
N TRP A 255 -4.28 -24.32 26.84
CA TRP A 255 -3.58 -24.36 25.54
C TRP A 255 -3.51 -22.98 24.88
N ARG A 256 -2.31 -22.62 24.38
CA ARG A 256 -2.02 -21.33 23.76
C ARG A 256 -2.81 -21.06 22.49
N PHE A 257 -3.05 -22.08 21.66
CA PHE A 257 -3.73 -21.93 20.36
C PHE A 257 -5.19 -21.47 20.48
N MET A 258 -5.81 -21.63 21.66
CA MET A 258 -7.17 -21.18 21.98
C MET A 258 -7.24 -19.70 22.40
N LEU A 259 -6.09 -19.05 22.64
CA LEU A 259 -6.01 -17.63 22.96
C LEU A 259 -6.44 -16.77 21.77
N GLY A 260 -6.97 -15.56 22.02
CA GLY A 260 -7.50 -14.67 20.98
C GLY A 260 -8.95 -14.97 20.54
N HIS A 261 -9.51 -16.10 20.97
CA HIS A 261 -10.84 -16.58 20.55
C HIS A 261 -11.92 -16.47 21.64
N GLY A 262 -11.58 -15.93 22.82
CA GLY A 262 -12.52 -15.72 23.93
C GLY A 262 -12.10 -16.25 25.30
N ILE A 263 -10.94 -16.91 25.43
CA ILE A 263 -10.36 -17.22 26.75
C ILE A 263 -9.63 -16.02 27.35
N VAL A 264 -9.60 -15.93 28.67
CA VAL A 264 -8.83 -14.90 29.41
C VAL A 264 -7.32 -15.08 29.24
N GLY A 265 -6.89 -16.34 29.14
CA GLY A 265 -5.49 -16.76 29.19
C GLY A 265 -5.12 -17.38 30.53
N GLY A 266 -3.83 -17.53 30.80
CA GLY A 266 -3.32 -18.29 31.94
C GLY A 266 -1.83 -18.60 31.80
N LYS A 267 -1.40 -19.72 32.40
CA LYS A 267 -0.11 -20.33 32.10
C LYS A 267 -0.33 -21.34 30.98
N LEU A 268 0.01 -20.94 29.76
CA LEU A 268 -0.45 -21.62 28.55
C LEU A 268 0.65 -22.46 27.91
N HIS A 269 0.26 -23.69 27.59
CA HIS A 269 1.05 -24.71 26.92
C HIS A 269 1.07 -24.47 25.40
N SER A 270 2.23 -24.66 24.78
CA SER A 270 2.47 -24.29 23.38
C SER A 270 3.07 -25.43 22.57
N GLY A 271 2.32 -25.87 21.57
CA GLY A 271 2.76 -26.92 20.64
C GLY A 271 4.02 -26.53 19.89
N PHE A 272 4.23 -25.24 19.61
CA PHE A 272 5.47 -24.75 19.01
C PHE A 272 6.71 -25.02 19.88
N GLU A 273 6.67 -24.72 21.18
CA GLU A 273 7.80 -24.99 22.07
C GLU A 273 7.99 -26.50 22.30
N GLU A 274 6.91 -27.27 22.35
CA GLU A 274 6.99 -28.74 22.39
C GLU A 274 7.66 -29.31 21.13
N GLY A 275 7.24 -28.87 19.95
CA GLY A 275 7.84 -29.26 18.67
C GLY A 275 9.32 -28.86 18.57
N ARG A 276 9.67 -27.67 19.08
CA ARG A 276 11.07 -27.21 19.16
C ARG A 276 11.90 -28.12 20.08
N LEU A 277 11.38 -28.47 21.26
CA LEU A 277 12.04 -29.41 22.18
C LEU A 277 12.20 -30.82 21.59
N VAL A 278 11.21 -31.30 20.83
CA VAL A 278 11.34 -32.57 20.08
C VAL A 278 12.45 -32.50 19.04
N ALA A 279 12.57 -31.40 18.29
CA ALA A 279 13.68 -31.20 17.37
C ALA A 279 15.04 -31.13 18.11
N ASP A 280 15.14 -30.40 19.22
CA ASP A 280 16.34 -30.35 20.07
C ASP A 280 16.75 -31.75 20.60
N MET A 281 15.78 -32.62 20.90
CA MET A 281 16.02 -34.00 21.34
C MET A 281 16.42 -34.92 20.19
N ALA A 282 15.72 -34.82 19.04
CA ALA A 282 16.05 -35.56 17.84
C ALA A 282 17.44 -35.19 17.31
N GLU A 283 17.80 -33.91 17.34
CA GLU A 283 19.14 -33.43 16.97
C GLU A 283 20.24 -34.06 17.84
N LYS A 284 20.03 -34.19 19.16
CA LYS A 284 21.00 -34.89 20.03
C LYS A 284 21.18 -36.35 19.62
N LEU A 285 20.11 -37.04 19.22
CA LEU A 285 20.18 -38.40 18.69
C LEU A 285 20.92 -38.45 17.33
N LEU A 286 20.70 -37.47 16.44
CA LEU A 286 21.45 -37.35 15.17
C LEU A 286 22.96 -37.15 15.39
N HIS A 287 23.35 -36.47 16.48
CA HIS A 287 24.74 -36.33 16.94
C HIS A 287 25.28 -37.58 17.68
N GLY A 288 24.52 -38.68 17.76
CA GLY A 288 24.97 -39.94 18.36
C GLY A 288 24.73 -40.09 19.87
N ALA A 289 23.91 -39.23 20.49
CA ALA A 289 23.43 -39.48 21.85
C ALA A 289 22.56 -40.76 21.89
N THR A 290 22.60 -41.49 23.00
CA THR A 290 21.73 -42.66 23.19
C THR A 290 20.38 -42.23 23.79
N VAL A 291 19.31 -42.94 23.47
CA VAL A 291 17.97 -42.68 24.03
C VAL A 291 17.99 -42.67 25.56
N ALA A 292 18.73 -43.58 26.18
CA ALA A 292 18.90 -43.65 27.64
C ALA A 292 19.61 -42.43 28.27
N SER A 293 20.28 -41.58 27.47
CA SER A 293 20.88 -40.33 27.93
C SER A 293 19.93 -39.12 27.85
N LEU A 294 18.77 -39.26 27.19
CA LEU A 294 17.78 -38.21 27.04
C LEU A 294 16.59 -38.43 28.00
N PRO A 295 16.37 -37.53 28.98
CA PRO A 295 15.23 -37.64 29.88
C PRO A 295 13.92 -37.40 29.13
N ILE A 296 12.84 -38.02 29.61
CA ILE A 296 11.48 -37.65 29.22
C ILE A 296 11.19 -36.27 29.81
N VAL A 297 10.84 -35.32 28.96
CA VAL A 297 10.58 -33.93 29.36
C VAL A 297 9.11 -33.79 29.75
N THR A 298 8.84 -33.68 31.05
CA THR A 298 7.47 -33.52 31.57
C THR A 298 7.06 -32.05 31.75
N LYS A 299 8.03 -31.12 31.80
CA LYS A 299 7.76 -29.68 31.89
C LYS A 299 8.35 -28.95 30.70
N THR A 300 7.46 -28.35 29.91
CA THR A 300 7.81 -27.43 28.83
C THR A 300 7.87 -25.99 29.35
N ALA A 301 8.29 -25.05 28.50
CA ALA A 301 8.42 -23.64 28.85
C ALA A 301 7.09 -22.88 28.79
N ASP A 302 6.06 -23.39 29.49
CA ASP A 302 4.74 -22.75 29.60
C ASP A 302 4.88 -21.30 30.09
N SER A 303 4.28 -20.38 29.35
CA SER A 303 4.40 -18.94 29.59
C SER A 303 3.07 -18.34 30.03
N TYR A 304 3.15 -17.28 30.85
CA TYR A 304 1.98 -16.52 31.23
C TYR A 304 1.54 -15.63 30.06
N ILE A 305 0.40 -15.94 29.43
CA ILE A 305 -0.12 -15.17 28.30
C ILE A 305 -1.61 -14.89 28.53
N PHE A 306 -2.02 -13.64 28.35
CA PHE A 306 -3.39 -13.17 28.57
C PHE A 306 -3.90 -12.36 27.38
N ASP A 307 -5.22 -12.40 27.16
CA ASP A 307 -5.89 -11.57 26.16
C ASP A 307 -6.36 -10.25 26.79
N TYR A 308 -5.77 -9.15 26.37
CA TYR A 308 -6.06 -7.82 26.90
C TYR A 308 -7.54 -7.41 26.72
N LYS A 309 -8.22 -7.87 25.65
CA LYS A 309 -9.64 -7.57 25.42
C LYS A 309 -10.53 -8.25 26.47
N GLU A 310 -10.26 -9.51 26.76
CA GLU A 310 -11.02 -10.28 27.76
C GLU A 310 -10.67 -9.86 29.20
N MET A 311 -9.41 -9.49 29.46
CA MET A 311 -9.02 -8.83 30.72
C MET A 311 -9.80 -7.54 30.97
N LEU A 312 -9.85 -6.62 29.99
CA LEU A 312 -10.61 -5.37 30.09
C LEU A 312 -12.09 -5.63 30.38
N ARG A 313 -12.72 -6.55 29.62
CA ARG A 313 -14.13 -6.92 29.80
C ARG A 313 -14.42 -7.42 31.22
N LEU A 314 -13.52 -8.21 31.79
CA LEU A 314 -13.69 -8.84 33.09
C LEU A 314 -13.17 -7.99 34.27
N GLY A 315 -12.67 -6.78 34.01
CA GLY A 315 -12.10 -5.90 35.05
C GLY A 315 -10.80 -6.44 35.66
N ILE A 316 -10.03 -7.22 34.89
CA ILE A 316 -8.74 -7.76 35.31
C ILE A 316 -7.66 -6.74 34.95
N THR A 317 -7.01 -6.20 35.97
CA THR A 317 -5.98 -5.16 35.86
C THR A 317 -4.57 -5.79 35.89
N THR A 318 -3.60 -5.14 35.26
CA THR A 318 -2.25 -5.71 35.02
C THR A 318 -1.43 -5.92 36.31
N ASP A 319 -1.75 -5.22 37.40
CA ASP A 319 -1.17 -5.43 38.74
C ASP A 319 -1.48 -6.83 39.33
N LYS A 320 -2.53 -7.49 38.84
CA LYS A 320 -2.91 -8.84 39.29
C LYS A 320 -2.15 -9.94 38.56
N LEU A 321 -1.45 -9.63 37.47
CA LEU A 321 -0.75 -10.63 36.67
C LEU A 321 0.56 -11.12 37.35
N PRO A 322 0.97 -12.37 37.10
CA PRO A 322 2.26 -12.90 37.55
C PRO A 322 3.42 -12.29 36.73
N PRO A 323 4.64 -12.18 37.28
CA PRO A 323 5.79 -11.63 36.56
C PRO A 323 6.16 -12.48 35.35
N GLY A 324 6.65 -11.84 34.28
CA GLY A 324 6.97 -12.51 33.01
C GLY A 324 5.76 -12.78 32.12
N TYR A 325 4.66 -12.07 32.32
CA TYR A 325 3.48 -12.16 31.45
C TYR A 325 3.68 -11.52 30.08
N THR A 326 2.95 -12.03 29.09
CA THR A 326 2.79 -11.44 27.76
C THR A 326 1.32 -11.11 27.52
N LEU A 327 1.03 -9.95 26.92
CA LEU A 327 -0.32 -9.59 26.49
C LEU A 327 -0.44 -9.79 24.98
N ILE A 328 -1.56 -10.36 24.55
CA ILE A 328 -2.04 -10.23 23.16
C ILE A 328 -3.19 -9.22 23.11
N ASN A 329 -3.49 -8.71 21.92
CA ASN A 329 -4.56 -7.73 21.69
C ASN A 329 -4.43 -6.41 22.48
N GLU A 330 -3.24 -6.11 23.04
CA GLU A 330 -2.96 -4.81 23.64
C GLU A 330 -2.98 -3.72 22.54
N PRO A 331 -3.67 -2.58 22.74
CA PRO A 331 -3.69 -1.50 21.77
C PRO A 331 -2.29 -0.89 21.68
N TYR A 332 -1.66 -1.03 20.50
CA TYR A 332 -0.32 -0.51 20.23
C TYR A 332 -0.16 0.95 20.69
N PRO A 333 0.73 1.24 21.65
CA PRO A 333 1.11 2.61 21.94
C PRO A 333 1.75 3.23 20.69
N PHE A 334 1.23 4.39 20.28
CA PHE A 334 1.66 5.12 19.07
C PHE A 334 3.18 5.40 19.01
N TYR A 335 3.86 5.32 20.15
CA TYR A 335 5.30 5.54 20.34
C TYR A 335 6.22 4.42 19.83
N HIS A 336 5.69 3.30 19.32
CA HIS A 336 6.51 2.22 18.73
C HIS A 336 6.73 2.31 17.22
N ILE A 337 6.34 3.42 16.56
CA ILE A 337 7.01 3.82 15.31
C ILE A 337 8.50 3.97 15.64
N ASN A 338 9.36 3.28 14.88
CA ASN A 338 10.81 3.25 15.08
C ASN A 338 11.34 4.64 15.49
N ILE A 339 11.88 4.75 16.71
CA ILE A 339 12.26 6.02 17.33
C ILE A 339 13.20 6.84 16.43
N ALA A 340 14.04 6.17 15.64
CA ALA A 340 14.84 6.82 14.62
C ALA A 340 13.97 7.54 13.59
N VAL A 341 13.02 6.85 12.97
CA VAL A 341 12.09 7.40 11.95
C VAL A 341 11.27 8.57 12.49
N PHE A 342 10.77 8.48 13.72
CA PHE A 342 10.02 9.57 14.37
C PHE A 342 10.88 10.84 14.50
N TRP A 343 12.13 10.71 14.96
CA TRP A 343 13.07 11.82 15.01
C TRP A 343 13.50 12.31 13.62
N THR A 344 13.67 11.42 12.63
CA THR A 344 13.97 11.83 11.25
C THR A 344 12.86 12.70 10.67
N ILE A 345 11.59 12.36 10.93
CA ILE A 345 10.44 13.15 10.49
C ILE A 345 10.41 14.51 11.18
N ILE A 346 10.58 14.57 12.51
CA ILE A 346 10.61 15.86 13.24
C ILE A 346 11.76 16.75 12.78
N ILE A 347 12.97 16.20 12.62
CA ILE A 347 14.14 16.97 12.16
C ILE A 347 13.93 17.46 10.72
N SER A 348 13.40 16.63 9.84
CA SER A 348 13.08 17.02 8.46
C SER A 348 12.02 18.12 8.41
N PHE A 349 10.98 18.04 9.26
CA PHE A 349 9.94 19.06 9.37
C PHE A 349 10.49 20.40 9.89
N LEU A 350 11.33 20.37 10.93
CA LEU A 350 11.98 21.58 11.45
C LEU A 350 12.89 22.25 10.40
N ILE A 351 13.65 21.46 9.64
CA ILE A 351 14.47 21.96 8.52
C ILE A 351 13.59 22.59 7.43
N LEU A 352 12.49 21.93 7.06
CA LEU A 352 11.55 22.43 6.05
C LEU A 352 10.90 23.75 6.49
N CYS A 353 10.43 23.84 7.74
CA CYS A 353 9.89 25.07 8.32
C CYS A 353 10.94 26.19 8.35
N TYR A 354 12.19 25.90 8.72
CA TYR A 354 13.26 26.89 8.71
C TYR A 354 13.55 27.43 7.30
N VAL A 355 13.65 26.56 6.30
CA VAL A 355 13.83 26.94 4.89
C VAL A 355 12.65 27.77 4.38
N MET A 356 11.42 27.40 4.74
CA MET A 356 10.22 28.13 4.34
C MET A 356 10.16 29.54 4.95
N VAL A 357 10.49 29.70 6.24
CA VAL A 357 10.59 31.02 6.90
C VAL A 357 11.69 31.88 6.24
N LEU A 358 12.83 31.29 5.89
CA LEU A 358 13.94 31.98 5.24
C LEU A 358 13.58 32.44 3.81
N LEU A 359 12.86 31.61 3.04
CA LEU A 359 12.34 31.99 1.72
C LEU A 359 11.31 33.13 1.81
N VAL A 360 10.35 33.05 2.73
CA VAL A 360 9.32 34.08 2.91
C VAL A 360 9.94 35.41 3.34
N THR A 361 10.86 35.41 4.31
CA THR A 361 11.56 36.64 4.72
C THR A 361 12.41 37.25 3.60
N ASN A 362 13.03 36.44 2.75
CA ASN A 362 13.78 36.94 1.58
C ASN A 362 12.85 37.60 0.53
N ILE A 363 11.72 36.96 0.22
CA ILE A 363 10.72 37.50 -0.72
C ILE A 363 10.13 38.83 -0.22
N LEU A 364 9.74 38.90 1.05
CA LEU A 364 9.21 40.12 1.67
C LEU A 364 10.24 41.25 1.69
N ARG A 365 11.51 40.94 2.01
CA ARG A 365 12.60 41.92 2.01
C ARG A 365 12.86 42.50 0.63
N ARG A 366 12.77 41.68 -0.43
CA ARG A 366 12.96 42.14 -1.82
C ARG A 366 11.86 43.12 -2.25
N ARG A 367 10.58 42.80 -2.03
CA ARG A 367 9.46 43.69 -2.39
C ARG A 367 9.56 45.06 -1.72
N SER A 368 9.87 45.10 -0.42
CA SER A 368 10.04 46.35 0.33
C SER A 368 11.16 47.26 -0.21
N VAL A 369 12.18 46.72 -0.89
CA VAL A 369 13.23 47.53 -1.52
C VAL A 369 12.78 48.08 -2.88
N GLU A 370 12.08 47.28 -3.68
CA GLU A 370 11.56 47.71 -5.00
C GLU A 370 10.48 48.80 -4.86
N GLU A 371 9.61 48.70 -3.85
CA GLU A 371 8.60 49.73 -3.53
C GLU A 371 9.26 51.04 -3.05
N LYS A 372 10.18 50.97 -2.08
CA LYS A 372 10.88 52.17 -1.55
C LYS A 372 11.60 52.99 -2.61
N ILE A 373 12.16 52.35 -3.64
CA ILE A 373 12.84 53.08 -4.73
C ILE A 373 11.83 53.80 -5.63
N LYS A 374 10.66 53.21 -5.89
CA LYS A 374 9.58 53.86 -6.65
C LYS A 374 8.96 55.02 -5.86
N ASP A 375 8.69 54.81 -4.58
CA ASP A 375 8.12 55.83 -3.70
C ASP A 375 9.06 57.04 -3.58
N GLN A 376 10.38 56.81 -3.45
CA GLN A 376 11.37 57.90 -3.40
C GLN A 376 11.46 58.70 -4.70
N LEU A 377 11.36 58.05 -5.87
CA LEU A 377 11.36 58.75 -7.16
C LEU A 377 10.08 59.57 -7.35
N SER A 378 8.90 58.97 -7.10
CA SER A 378 7.62 59.65 -7.20
C SER A 378 7.51 60.82 -6.22
N PHE A 379 7.93 60.63 -4.97
CA PHE A 379 7.98 61.70 -3.97
C PHE A 379 8.88 62.86 -4.38
N MET A 380 10.07 62.59 -4.94
CA MET A 380 11.00 63.64 -5.35
C MET A 380 10.46 64.45 -6.54
N GLU A 381 9.79 63.80 -7.50
CA GLU A 381 9.12 64.46 -8.62
C GLU A 381 7.90 65.29 -8.16
N THR A 382 7.08 64.74 -7.25
CA THR A 382 5.98 65.48 -6.62
C THR A 382 6.46 66.68 -5.82
N LEU A 383 7.54 66.56 -5.02
CA LEU A 383 8.14 67.69 -4.30
C LEU A 383 8.57 68.81 -5.23
N VAL A 384 9.33 68.50 -6.29
CA VAL A 384 9.77 69.51 -7.26
C VAL A 384 8.57 70.20 -7.93
N ASN A 385 7.53 69.43 -8.27
CA ASN A 385 6.35 69.95 -8.95
C ASN A 385 5.38 70.72 -8.04
N THR A 386 5.35 70.45 -6.73
CA THR A 386 4.45 71.13 -5.77
C THR A 386 5.05 72.39 -5.15
N ILE A 387 6.36 72.60 -5.25
CA ILE A 387 6.99 73.87 -4.84
C ILE A 387 6.38 75.02 -5.66
N PRO A 388 5.67 75.98 -5.03
CA PRO A 388 4.96 77.08 -5.71
C PRO A 388 5.91 78.19 -6.18
N ILE A 389 7.21 77.89 -6.20
CA ILE A 389 8.34 78.80 -6.42
C ILE A 389 8.95 78.39 -7.77
N PRO A 390 9.07 79.30 -8.76
CA PRO A 390 9.61 78.96 -10.07
C PRO A 390 11.00 78.31 -9.99
N LEU A 391 11.14 77.07 -10.49
CA LEU A 391 12.37 76.27 -10.45
C LEU A 391 12.68 75.58 -11.80
N TYR A 392 13.95 75.63 -12.24
CA TYR A 392 14.43 74.98 -13.47
C TYR A 392 15.77 74.24 -13.30
N PHE A 393 16.04 73.29 -14.21
CA PHE A 393 17.28 72.51 -14.28
C PHE A 393 17.92 72.55 -15.67
N LYS A 394 19.25 72.72 -15.73
CA LYS A 394 20.09 72.62 -16.94
C LYS A 394 21.08 71.46 -16.82
N ASP A 395 21.53 70.92 -17.95
CA ASP A 395 22.62 69.93 -18.03
C ASP A 395 24.02 70.58 -18.07
N ALA A 396 25.06 69.75 -18.14
CA ALA A 396 26.45 70.21 -18.20
C ALA A 396 26.84 70.97 -19.50
N ALA A 397 26.02 70.90 -20.55
CA ALA A 397 26.18 71.70 -21.77
C ALA A 397 25.40 73.04 -21.71
N GLY A 398 24.64 73.28 -20.64
CA GLY A 398 23.79 74.46 -20.44
C GLY A 398 22.38 74.32 -21.01
N ALA A 399 22.00 73.16 -21.55
CA ALA A 399 20.67 72.94 -22.11
C ALA A 399 19.65 72.63 -21.01
N TYR A 400 18.44 73.17 -21.11
CA TYR A 400 17.36 72.87 -20.16
C TYR A 400 16.98 71.39 -20.20
N ARG A 401 16.98 70.75 -19.02
CA ARG A 401 16.67 69.33 -18.83
C ARG A 401 15.30 69.10 -18.17
N GLY A 402 14.74 70.11 -17.51
CA GLY A 402 13.42 70.07 -16.89
C GLY A 402 13.11 71.35 -16.11
N CYS A 403 11.86 71.53 -15.72
CA CYS A 403 11.40 72.64 -14.86
C CYS A 403 10.07 72.29 -14.18
N ASN A 404 9.76 72.95 -13.07
CA ASN A 404 8.52 72.71 -12.33
C ASN A 404 7.31 73.48 -12.94
N PRO A 405 6.06 73.16 -12.55
CA PRO A 405 4.86 73.87 -13.00
C PRO A 405 4.91 75.37 -12.72
N ALA A 406 5.44 75.81 -11.56
CA ALA A 406 5.56 77.23 -11.22
C ALA A 406 6.46 77.99 -12.22
N PHE A 407 7.57 77.41 -12.67
CA PHE A 407 8.43 78.00 -13.71
C PHE A 407 7.77 78.01 -15.08
N ARG A 408 7.04 76.94 -15.44
CA ARG A 408 6.27 76.88 -16.69
C ARG A 408 5.18 77.95 -16.72
N HIS A 409 4.50 78.20 -15.59
CA HIS A 409 3.50 79.25 -15.46
C HIS A 409 4.13 80.65 -15.53
N TRP A 410 5.22 80.90 -14.80
CA TRP A 410 5.98 82.16 -14.86
C TRP A 410 6.47 82.48 -16.28
N CYS A 411 6.83 81.46 -17.07
CA CYS A 411 7.31 81.62 -18.45
C CYS A 411 6.21 81.51 -19.52
N GLY A 412 4.95 81.24 -19.16
CA GLY A 412 3.83 81.13 -20.10
C GLY A 412 3.88 79.92 -21.06
N LEU A 413 4.56 78.82 -20.69
CA LEU A 413 4.77 77.66 -21.55
C LEU A 413 3.57 76.68 -21.57
N PRO A 414 3.09 76.20 -22.74
CA PRO A 414 1.90 75.36 -22.83
C PRO A 414 2.16 73.84 -22.72
N GLY A 415 1.56 73.20 -21.71
CA GLY A 415 1.33 71.75 -21.67
C GLY A 415 2.50 70.84 -21.22
N GLU A 416 2.19 69.57 -20.97
CA GLU A 416 3.14 68.58 -20.41
C GLU A 416 4.06 67.87 -21.43
N ALA A 417 4.11 68.30 -22.69
CA ALA A 417 4.94 67.66 -23.69
C ALA A 417 6.44 67.73 -23.32
N GLU A 418 7.18 66.64 -23.58
CA GLU A 418 8.57 66.45 -23.17
C GLU A 418 9.44 67.68 -23.44
N THR A 419 9.97 68.28 -22.37
CA THR A 419 10.80 69.49 -22.43
C THR A 419 12.23 69.16 -22.87
N THR A 420 12.36 68.58 -24.06
CA THR A 420 13.63 68.42 -24.74
C THR A 420 14.19 69.79 -25.13
N SER A 421 15.53 69.88 -25.18
CA SER A 421 16.30 71.11 -25.44
C SER A 421 15.81 71.97 -26.62
N ARG A 422 15.07 71.42 -27.60
CA ARG A 422 14.53 72.17 -28.75
C ARG A 422 13.39 73.13 -28.38
N ALA A 423 12.57 72.81 -27.38
CA ALA A 423 11.39 73.63 -27.05
C ALA A 423 11.75 75.04 -26.58
N PHE A 424 12.88 75.22 -25.88
CA PHE A 424 13.35 76.52 -25.44
C PHE A 424 14.07 77.33 -26.52
N SER A 425 14.57 76.69 -27.60
CA SER A 425 15.27 77.38 -28.69
C SER A 425 14.35 78.02 -29.74
N GLU A 426 13.04 77.70 -29.72
CA GLU A 426 12.07 78.17 -30.73
C GLU A 426 11.17 79.33 -30.24
N VAL A 427 11.36 79.84 -29.01
CA VAL A 427 10.64 81.02 -28.49
C VAL A 427 11.45 82.30 -28.79
N PRO A 428 11.10 83.12 -29.80
CA PRO A 428 12.07 84.05 -30.38
C PRO A 428 12.36 85.34 -29.59
N ASP A 429 11.55 85.68 -28.59
CA ASP A 429 11.65 86.96 -27.84
C ASP A 429 11.30 86.82 -26.33
N ALA A 430 11.73 85.74 -25.67
CA ALA A 430 11.63 85.64 -24.21
C ALA A 430 12.72 86.50 -23.50
N PRO A 431 12.38 87.49 -22.65
CA PRO A 431 13.36 88.34 -21.96
C PRO A 431 14.37 87.59 -21.07
N LEU A 432 14.05 86.35 -20.67
CA LEU A 432 14.90 85.51 -19.81
C LEU A 432 16.17 84.98 -20.50
N SER A 433 16.14 84.65 -21.79
CA SER A 433 17.18 83.79 -22.40
C SER A 433 18.58 84.44 -22.39
N ARG A 434 18.70 85.65 -22.96
CA ARG A 434 20.00 86.33 -23.12
C ARG A 434 20.63 86.81 -21.80
N PHE A 435 19.83 87.06 -20.76
CA PHE A 435 20.35 87.57 -19.48
C PHE A 435 20.79 86.45 -18.54
N LEU A 436 20.04 85.34 -18.48
CA LEU A 436 20.38 84.20 -17.64
C LEU A 436 21.54 83.36 -18.21
N ASP A 437 21.54 83.07 -19.52
CA ASP A 437 22.54 82.17 -20.13
C ASP A 437 23.97 82.68 -20.05
N ARG A 438 24.17 84.01 -19.94
CA ARG A 438 25.52 84.62 -19.86
C ARG A 438 26.18 84.40 -18.50
N ASP A 439 25.39 84.52 -17.43
CA ASP A 439 25.83 84.26 -16.05
C ASP A 439 25.96 82.76 -15.78
N ASP A 440 24.99 81.95 -16.24
CA ASP A 440 24.96 80.51 -15.99
C ASP A 440 26.18 79.80 -16.64
N ALA A 441 26.64 80.28 -17.80
CA ALA A 441 27.85 79.80 -18.46
C ALA A 441 29.16 80.11 -17.69
N SER A 442 29.11 81.01 -16.70
CA SER A 442 30.23 81.25 -15.76
C SER A 442 30.17 80.29 -14.57
N LEU A 443 28.98 80.05 -14.01
CA LEU A 443 28.73 79.07 -12.94
C LEU A 443 29.14 77.64 -13.34
N LEU A 444 28.93 77.25 -14.60
CA LEU A 444 29.35 75.94 -15.11
C LEU A 444 30.88 75.77 -15.25
N ARG A 445 31.67 76.86 -15.16
CA ARG A 445 33.15 76.82 -15.16
C ARG A 445 33.73 76.91 -13.75
N GLU A 446 33.12 77.71 -12.88
CA GLU A 446 33.47 77.85 -11.47
C GLU A 446 32.26 77.43 -10.60
N PRO A 447 32.18 76.15 -10.18
CA PRO A 447 31.00 75.65 -9.46
C PRO A 447 30.84 76.31 -8.09
N GLY A 448 29.66 76.84 -7.83
CA GLY A 448 29.29 77.49 -6.58
C GLY A 448 27.80 77.82 -6.51
N VAL A 449 27.39 78.56 -5.47
CA VAL A 449 26.04 79.11 -5.32
C VAL A 449 26.09 80.62 -5.55
N ARG A 450 25.20 81.14 -6.38
CA ARG A 450 25.00 82.59 -6.61
C ARG A 450 23.60 82.97 -6.16
N VAL A 451 23.51 84.07 -5.43
CA VAL A 451 22.25 84.71 -5.02
C VAL A 451 22.28 86.15 -5.49
N GLY A 452 21.19 86.64 -6.05
CA GLY A 452 21.05 88.03 -6.47
C GLY A 452 19.59 88.45 -6.52
N GLU A 453 19.32 89.67 -6.07
CA GLU A 453 18.05 90.34 -6.31
C GLU A 453 17.99 90.84 -7.76
N ALA A 454 16.84 90.69 -8.39
CA ALA A 454 16.55 91.26 -9.70
C ALA A 454 15.07 91.64 -9.79
N GLU A 455 14.76 92.69 -10.54
CA GLU A 455 13.41 92.87 -11.05
C GLU A 455 13.25 91.95 -12.26
N LEU A 456 12.36 90.96 -12.15
CA LEU A 456 11.98 90.10 -13.26
C LEU A 456 10.52 90.35 -13.63
N LEU A 457 10.27 90.24 -14.94
CA LEU A 457 8.94 90.25 -15.50
C LEU A 457 8.37 88.83 -15.50
N ASP A 458 7.08 88.72 -15.20
CA ASP A 458 6.30 87.50 -15.44
C ASP A 458 5.87 87.38 -16.92
N ALA A 459 5.11 86.33 -17.26
CA ALA A 459 4.57 86.11 -18.60
C ALA A 459 3.55 87.18 -19.05
N GLN A 460 3.09 88.04 -18.14
CA GLN A 460 2.11 89.10 -18.36
C GLN A 460 2.75 90.49 -18.44
N GLY A 461 4.04 90.61 -18.09
CA GLY A 461 4.82 91.85 -18.12
C GLY A 461 4.79 92.67 -16.82
N LEU A 462 4.36 92.10 -15.69
CA LEU A 462 4.38 92.76 -14.38
C LEU A 462 5.75 92.62 -13.69
N PRO A 463 6.29 93.70 -13.10
CA PRO A 463 7.56 93.64 -12.37
C PRO A 463 7.36 93.11 -10.95
N HIS A 464 8.03 92.01 -10.63
CA HIS A 464 8.15 91.49 -9.27
C HIS A 464 9.58 91.69 -8.77
N SER A 465 9.72 92.14 -7.52
CA SER A 465 11.01 92.25 -6.84
C SER A 465 11.41 90.87 -6.34
N VAL A 466 12.23 90.14 -7.12
CA VAL A 466 12.51 88.73 -6.85
C VAL A 466 13.95 88.43 -6.44
N ILE A 467 14.10 87.43 -5.57
CA ILE A 467 15.41 86.90 -5.16
C ILE A 467 15.69 85.63 -5.97
N LEU A 468 16.73 85.66 -6.81
CA LEU A 468 17.22 84.52 -7.61
C LEU A 468 18.32 83.75 -6.87
N HIS A 469 18.16 82.43 -6.73
CA HIS A 469 19.19 81.51 -6.26
C HIS A 469 19.58 80.55 -7.39
N ARG A 470 20.88 80.35 -7.65
CA ARG A 470 21.42 79.45 -8.69
C ARG A 470 22.59 78.61 -8.17
N ALA A 471 22.62 77.32 -8.47
CA ALA A 471 23.63 76.38 -7.95
C ALA A 471 23.97 75.22 -8.92
N VAL A 472 25.21 74.75 -8.91
CA VAL A 472 25.69 73.61 -9.72
C VAL A 472 25.58 72.30 -8.94
N TYR A 473 25.22 71.18 -9.60
CA TYR A 473 25.18 69.84 -9.01
C TYR A 473 26.07 68.85 -9.78
N ALA A 474 26.61 67.86 -9.06
CA ALA A 474 27.58 66.88 -9.58
C ALA A 474 26.98 65.47 -9.70
N SER A 475 27.58 64.66 -10.57
CA SER A 475 27.31 63.23 -10.74
C SER A 475 27.97 62.42 -9.62
N ALA A 476 27.52 61.17 -9.42
CA ALA A 476 28.12 60.21 -8.48
C ALA A 476 29.60 59.89 -8.78
N LYS A 477 30.13 60.29 -9.94
CA LYS A 477 31.56 60.21 -10.32
C LYS A 477 32.31 61.54 -10.20
N THR A 478 31.81 62.51 -9.44
CA THR A 478 32.41 63.84 -9.18
C THR A 478 32.60 64.78 -10.38
N GLU A 479 32.08 64.44 -11.56
CA GLU A 479 31.95 65.36 -12.70
C GLU A 479 30.72 66.26 -12.56
N ILE A 480 30.76 67.49 -13.08
CA ILE A 480 29.62 68.41 -13.10
C ILE A 480 28.49 67.81 -13.96
N ALA A 481 27.29 67.69 -13.40
CA ALA A 481 26.13 67.08 -14.04
C ALA A 481 25.11 68.10 -14.55
N GLY A 482 25.06 69.30 -13.96
CA GLY A 482 24.14 70.36 -14.37
C GLY A 482 24.01 71.50 -13.36
N LEU A 483 23.00 72.35 -13.56
CA LEU A 483 22.68 73.52 -12.74
C LEU A 483 21.18 73.58 -12.39
N VAL A 484 20.82 74.16 -11.25
CA VAL A 484 19.45 74.43 -10.79
C VAL A 484 19.27 75.90 -10.41
N GLY A 485 18.08 76.49 -10.64
CA GLY A 485 17.75 77.87 -10.27
C GLY A 485 16.33 78.06 -9.71
N VAL A 486 16.13 79.05 -8.82
CA VAL A 486 14.91 79.29 -7.99
C VAL A 486 14.62 80.80 -7.81
N LEU A 487 13.34 81.25 -7.71
CA LEU A 487 12.89 82.67 -7.64
C LEU A 487 11.83 82.97 -6.53
N TYR A 488 12.03 83.96 -5.62
CA TYR A 488 11.14 84.27 -4.45
C TYR A 488 10.49 85.69 -4.43
N ASP A 489 9.31 85.89 -3.78
CA ASP A 489 8.54 87.16 -3.58
C ASP A 489 8.02 87.33 -2.10
N VAL A 490 7.84 88.55 -1.55
CA VAL A 490 7.81 88.83 -0.07
C VAL A 490 6.99 90.06 0.47
N SER A 491 5.64 90.08 0.45
CA SER A 491 4.85 91.34 0.69
C SER A 491 3.99 91.58 1.99
N GLU A 492 3.42 90.61 2.75
CA GLU A 492 2.19 90.88 3.59
C GLU A 492 2.19 90.64 5.15
N LEU A 493 3.23 90.09 5.79
CA LEU A 493 3.10 89.28 7.03
C LEU A 493 3.12 89.97 8.44
N LYS A 494 2.21 90.90 8.84
CA LYS A 494 2.48 91.74 10.07
C LYS A 494 1.42 92.09 11.18
N LYS A 495 0.19 91.53 11.30
CA LYS A 495 -0.93 92.28 11.97
C LYS A 495 -1.84 91.75 13.13
N ALA A 496 -1.73 90.55 13.74
CA ALA A 496 -2.73 90.13 14.78
C ALA A 496 -2.22 89.25 15.96
N SER A 497 -2.94 89.21 17.11
CA SER A 497 -2.69 88.27 18.25
C SER A 497 -3.79 88.13 19.34
N GLU A 498 -4.11 89.18 20.12
CA GLU A 498 -4.09 89.10 21.61
C GLU A 498 -5.27 88.43 22.38
N LYS A 499 -6.51 88.43 21.86
CA LYS A 499 -7.78 88.46 22.65
C LYS A 499 -8.23 87.21 23.49
N LEU A 500 -7.38 86.22 23.79
CA LEU A 500 -7.83 84.81 23.94
C LEU A 500 -8.06 84.22 25.37
N ARG A 501 -7.60 84.85 26.48
CA ARG A 501 -7.16 84.09 27.69
C ARG A 501 -8.18 83.60 28.75
N LEU A 502 -9.44 84.05 28.83
CA LEU A 502 -10.29 83.85 30.04
C LEU A 502 -11.40 82.78 29.98
N ALA A 503 -11.55 82.06 28.86
CA ALA A 503 -12.60 81.04 28.69
C ALA A 503 -12.15 79.60 29.02
N GLU A 504 -10.89 79.40 29.37
CA GLU A 504 -10.15 78.13 29.19
C GLU A 504 -10.22 77.12 30.36
N GLU A 505 -10.62 77.55 31.57
CA GLU A 505 -10.45 76.72 32.78
C GLU A 505 -11.65 75.81 33.08
N LYS A 506 -12.89 76.29 32.88
CA LYS A 506 -14.12 75.54 33.24
C LYS A 506 -14.37 74.31 32.35
N TYR A 507 -13.97 74.36 31.07
CA TYR A 507 -14.15 73.25 30.13
C TYR A 507 -13.24 72.05 30.44
N ARG A 508 -12.14 72.26 31.15
CA ARG A 508 -11.06 71.27 31.34
C ARG A 508 -11.44 70.07 32.22
N GLY A 509 -12.16 70.30 33.31
CA GLY A 509 -12.41 69.26 34.33
C GLY A 509 -13.39 68.14 33.96
N ILE A 510 -14.39 68.42 33.10
CA ILE A 510 -15.32 67.40 32.59
C ILE A 510 -14.63 66.54 31.53
N PHE A 511 -13.76 67.17 30.75
CA PHE A 511 -13.07 66.56 29.63
C PHE A 511 -12.15 65.41 30.08
N GLU A 512 -11.38 65.61 31.16
CA GLU A 512 -10.29 64.73 31.57
C GLU A 512 -10.71 63.38 32.20
N ASN A 513 -11.95 63.23 32.70
CA ASN A 513 -12.32 62.12 33.61
C ASN A 513 -13.31 61.07 33.05
N LEU A 514 -13.71 61.15 31.77
CA LEU A 514 -14.65 60.20 31.17
C LEU A 514 -13.93 58.97 30.57
N ALA A 515 -14.53 57.79 30.73
CA ALA A 515 -13.94 56.50 30.29
C ALA A 515 -14.10 56.21 28.79
N LEU A 516 -14.94 56.98 28.09
CA LEU A 516 -15.03 56.98 26.63
C LEU A 516 -14.01 57.95 26.04
N GLY A 517 -13.47 57.62 24.87
CA GLY A 517 -12.52 58.51 24.19
C GLY A 517 -13.25 59.72 23.59
N ILE A 518 -12.97 60.93 24.05
CA ILE A 518 -13.61 62.16 23.54
C ILE A 518 -12.58 62.98 22.77
N PHE A 519 -12.96 63.43 21.58
CA PHE A 519 -12.16 64.34 20.76
C PHE A 519 -12.97 65.50 20.18
N ARG A 520 -12.28 66.60 19.93
CA ARG A 520 -12.67 67.65 18.99
C ARG A 520 -11.55 67.78 17.97
N MET A 521 -11.90 67.82 16.69
CA MET A 521 -10.95 68.03 15.60
C MET A 521 -11.49 68.97 14.52
N THR A 522 -10.59 69.48 13.68
CA THR A 522 -10.92 70.29 12.51
C THR A 522 -11.37 69.42 11.31
N PRO A 523 -11.94 70.01 10.24
CA PRO A 523 -12.26 69.29 9.00
C PRO A 523 -11.05 68.74 8.22
N ASP A 524 -9.84 69.24 8.48
CA ASP A 524 -8.58 68.62 8.03
C ASP A 524 -8.00 67.63 9.07
N GLY A 525 -8.81 67.28 10.08
CA GLY A 525 -8.54 66.22 11.04
C GLY A 525 -7.57 66.52 12.16
N GLN A 526 -7.07 67.75 12.30
CA GLN A 526 -6.13 68.06 13.37
C GLN A 526 -6.83 68.06 14.72
N ALA A 527 -6.20 67.39 15.68
CA ALA A 527 -6.72 67.22 17.03
C ALA A 527 -6.66 68.54 17.81
N VAL A 528 -7.82 69.11 18.14
CA VAL A 528 -7.96 70.37 18.88
C VAL A 528 -7.98 70.10 20.39
N ASP A 529 -8.81 69.16 20.81
CA ASP A 529 -8.90 68.67 22.19
C ASP A 529 -9.00 67.13 22.16
N VAL A 530 -8.21 66.41 22.97
CA VAL A 530 -8.34 64.94 23.12
C VAL A 530 -8.23 64.53 24.60
N ASN A 531 -9.17 63.73 25.10
CA ASN A 531 -9.18 63.32 26.50
C ASN A 531 -8.23 62.15 26.81
N PRO A 532 -7.87 61.93 28.09
CA PRO A 532 -6.95 60.86 28.48
C PRO A 532 -7.41 59.44 28.09
N ALA A 533 -8.72 59.18 28.02
CA ALA A 533 -9.25 57.89 27.62
C ALA A 533 -8.98 57.57 26.13
N LEU A 534 -9.14 58.54 25.23
CA LEU A 534 -8.80 58.33 23.82
C LEU A 534 -7.29 58.15 23.62
N LEU A 535 -6.46 58.91 24.35
CA LEU A 535 -5.01 58.74 24.34
C LEU A 535 -4.62 57.32 24.81
N ALA A 536 -5.28 56.79 25.85
CA ALA A 536 -5.06 55.43 26.34
C ALA A 536 -5.52 54.33 25.34
N MET A 537 -6.66 54.52 24.66
CA MET A 537 -7.10 53.64 23.56
C MET A 537 -6.07 53.64 22.42
N LEU A 538 -5.52 54.80 22.06
CA LEU A 538 -4.50 54.97 21.02
C LEU A 538 -3.09 54.56 21.47
N GLY A 539 -2.91 54.20 22.75
CA GLY A 539 -1.63 53.76 23.32
C GLY A 539 -0.55 54.85 23.42
N VAL A 540 -0.95 56.12 23.44
CA VAL A 540 -0.07 57.30 23.54
C VAL A 540 -0.27 58.01 24.88
N LYS A 541 0.76 58.69 25.39
CA LYS A 541 0.73 59.33 26.73
C LYS A 541 0.38 60.81 26.69
N SER A 542 0.35 61.44 25.51
CA SER A 542 0.00 62.85 25.33
C SER A 542 -0.46 63.14 23.90
N LEU A 543 -1.17 64.27 23.72
CA LEU A 543 -1.56 64.78 22.41
C LEU A 543 -0.34 65.08 21.51
N ASP A 544 0.73 65.56 22.12
CA ASP A 544 2.00 65.85 21.44
C ASP A 544 2.68 64.58 20.89
N GLU A 545 2.49 63.46 21.58
CA GLU A 545 2.92 62.13 21.11
C GLU A 545 2.01 61.63 19.97
N LEU A 546 0.70 61.88 20.03
CA LEU A 546 -0.24 61.56 18.95
C LEU A 546 0.20 62.23 17.64
N THR A 547 0.31 63.56 17.62
CA THR A 547 0.62 64.31 16.38
C THR A 547 1.99 63.93 15.80
N ARG A 548 2.99 63.63 16.65
CA ARG A 548 4.33 63.24 16.19
C ARG A 548 4.46 61.78 15.75
N ARG A 549 3.66 60.85 16.30
CA ARG A 549 3.76 59.41 16.01
C ARG A 549 2.65 58.85 15.12
N ARG A 550 1.51 59.53 15.02
CA ARG A 550 0.25 58.98 14.46
C ARG A 550 -0.45 59.87 13.45
N GLY A 551 0.01 61.10 13.22
CA GLY A 551 -0.64 62.02 12.26
C GLY A 551 -1.87 62.70 12.85
N ASN A 552 -2.86 62.97 11.99
CA ASN A 552 -4.09 63.65 12.37
C ASN A 552 -5.20 62.64 12.79
N LEU A 553 -6.26 63.09 13.47
CA LEU A 553 -7.35 62.20 13.91
C LEU A 553 -8.21 61.67 12.76
N VAL A 554 -8.20 62.31 11.58
CA VAL A 554 -8.84 61.75 10.37
C VAL A 554 -8.12 60.50 9.90
N GLU A 555 -6.80 60.52 9.84
CA GLU A 555 -5.97 59.35 9.50
C GLU A 555 -6.09 58.26 10.57
N VAL A 556 -6.16 58.63 11.86
CA VAL A 556 -6.25 57.67 12.97
C VAL A 556 -7.64 57.06 13.19
N LEU A 557 -8.72 57.83 13.09
CA LEU A 557 -10.09 57.37 13.39
C LEU A 557 -10.90 57.02 12.14
N PHE A 558 -10.61 57.63 10.98
CA PHE A 558 -11.38 57.40 9.74
C PHE A 558 -10.57 56.63 8.70
N SER A 559 -9.29 56.35 8.98
CA SER A 559 -8.32 55.74 8.05
C SER A 559 -8.11 56.57 6.77
N GLY A 560 -8.22 57.90 6.90
CA GLY A 560 -7.93 58.86 5.83
C GLY A 560 -9.10 59.77 5.42
N GLN A 561 -8.78 60.77 4.61
CA GLN A 561 -9.66 61.90 4.28
C GLN A 561 -10.96 61.51 3.57
N GLN A 562 -10.92 60.51 2.69
CA GLN A 562 -12.07 60.15 1.86
C GLN A 562 -13.25 59.58 2.67
N ARG A 563 -12.98 58.64 3.59
CA ARG A 563 -14.01 58.10 4.50
C ARG A 563 -14.60 59.16 5.41
N PHE A 564 -13.79 60.13 5.81
CA PHE A 564 -14.22 61.27 6.59
C PHE A 564 -15.21 62.16 5.82
N GLU A 565 -14.94 62.45 4.54
CA GLU A 565 -15.86 63.18 3.66
C GLU A 565 -17.18 62.42 3.40
N GLU A 566 -17.13 61.10 3.24
CA GLU A 566 -18.31 60.23 3.08
C GLU A 566 -19.23 60.27 4.32
N HIS A 567 -18.67 60.07 5.52
CA HIS A 567 -19.45 60.11 6.76
C HIS A 567 -19.96 61.51 7.13
N ILE A 568 -19.25 62.58 6.75
CA ILE A 568 -19.73 63.96 6.88
C ILE A 568 -20.91 64.23 5.94
N SER A 569 -20.80 63.81 4.68
CA SER A 569 -21.85 64.02 3.68
C SER A 569 -23.16 63.37 4.11
N SER A 570 -23.09 62.16 4.70
CA SER A 570 -24.26 61.47 5.26
C SER A 570 -24.84 62.13 6.52
N ALA A 571 -24.02 62.75 7.37
CA ALA A 571 -24.48 63.41 8.60
C ALA A 571 -25.23 64.72 8.35
N LEU A 572 -25.02 65.35 7.18
CA LEU A 572 -25.68 66.61 6.81
C LEU A 572 -27.18 66.44 6.53
N ASP A 573 -27.62 65.25 6.08
CA ASP A 573 -29.04 64.94 5.83
C ASP A 573 -29.78 64.47 7.11
N GLU A 574 -29.09 63.80 8.06
CA GLU A 574 -29.68 63.26 9.29
C GLU A 574 -29.13 63.92 10.57
N GLN A 575 -29.85 64.93 11.08
CA GLN A 575 -29.68 65.54 12.42
C GLN A 575 -28.25 66.01 12.82
N ALA A 576 -27.32 66.13 11.86
CA ALA A 576 -25.92 66.55 12.08
C ALA A 576 -25.07 65.57 12.92
N THR A 577 -25.39 64.27 12.90
CA THR A 577 -24.63 63.21 13.61
C THR A 577 -24.36 62.00 12.73
N ALA A 578 -23.20 61.37 12.86
CA ALA A 578 -22.88 60.08 12.21
C ALA A 578 -22.32 59.08 13.23
N THR A 579 -22.65 57.80 13.06
CA THR A 579 -22.05 56.69 13.81
C THR A 579 -21.52 55.66 12.82
N PHE A 580 -20.26 55.24 12.99
CA PHE A 580 -19.60 54.27 12.12
C PHE A 580 -18.51 53.50 12.87
N GLU A 581 -18.21 52.30 12.39
CA GLU A 581 -17.17 51.43 12.96
C GLU A 581 -15.85 51.59 12.19
N THR A 582 -14.75 51.62 12.93
CA THR A 582 -13.39 51.80 12.43
C THR A 582 -12.41 50.86 13.13
N TRP A 583 -11.16 50.80 12.67
CA TRP A 583 -10.11 50.07 13.36
C TRP A 583 -8.77 50.80 13.25
N PHE A 584 -8.01 50.80 14.35
CA PHE A 584 -6.69 51.41 14.41
C PHE A 584 -5.70 50.52 15.17
N ALA A 585 -4.45 50.45 14.69
CA ALA A 585 -3.39 49.72 15.39
C ALA A 585 -3.03 50.42 16.71
N ARG A 586 -2.54 49.69 17.72
CA ARG A 586 -1.95 50.19 18.97
C ARG A 586 -0.42 49.93 18.96
N PRO A 587 0.43 50.82 19.52
CA PRO A 587 1.89 50.70 19.38
C PRO A 587 2.51 49.45 20.02
N ASP A 588 1.78 48.82 20.95
CA ASP A 588 2.12 47.60 21.69
C ASP A 588 1.46 46.33 21.11
N ALA A 589 1.14 46.36 19.81
CA ALA A 589 0.84 45.21 18.94
C ALA A 589 -0.56 44.57 19.01
N GLY A 590 -1.59 45.31 19.41
CA GLY A 590 -3.01 44.97 19.12
C GLY A 590 -3.61 45.88 18.04
N ILE A 591 -4.54 45.37 17.22
CA ILE A 591 -5.47 46.23 16.46
C ILE A 591 -6.71 46.41 17.33
N ILE A 592 -7.15 47.64 17.51
CA ILE A 592 -8.40 47.96 18.20
C ILE A 592 -9.48 48.22 17.15
N THR A 593 -10.62 47.52 17.28
CA THR A 593 -11.86 47.86 16.58
C THR A 593 -12.64 48.82 17.46
N ALA A 594 -13.08 49.95 16.92
CA ALA A 594 -13.76 50.99 17.67
C ALA A 594 -15.02 51.49 16.95
N ASN A 595 -16.06 51.76 17.73
CA ASN A 595 -17.26 52.46 17.26
C ASN A 595 -17.09 53.96 17.53
N VAL A 596 -17.29 54.79 16.51
CA VAL A 596 -17.13 56.25 16.58
C VAL A 596 -18.48 56.90 16.33
N ASN A 597 -18.96 57.67 17.29
CA ASN A 597 -20.14 58.51 17.16
C ASN A 597 -19.70 59.98 17.17
N LEU A 598 -19.97 60.71 16.09
CA LEU A 598 -19.59 62.10 15.91
C LEU A 598 -20.79 63.01 15.68
N ARG A 599 -20.58 64.28 15.99
CA ARG A 599 -21.47 65.39 15.69
C ARG A 599 -20.73 66.46 14.90
N LEU A 600 -21.41 66.98 13.90
CA LEU A 600 -20.98 68.12 13.12
C LEU A 600 -21.37 69.42 13.84
N VAL A 601 -20.38 70.25 14.15
CA VAL A 601 -20.58 71.58 14.76
C VAL A 601 -20.30 72.62 13.70
N ALA A 602 -21.36 73.27 13.20
CA ALA A 602 -21.25 74.34 12.23
C ALA A 602 -20.83 75.68 12.88
N ASP A 603 -20.28 76.58 12.07
CA ASP A 603 -20.04 77.98 12.42
C ASP A 603 -21.34 78.82 12.39
N ARG A 604 -21.20 80.15 12.42
CA ARG A 604 -22.33 81.09 12.40
C ARG A 604 -22.92 81.34 11.00
N GLU A 605 -22.28 80.84 9.96
CA GLU A 605 -22.72 80.97 8.55
C GLU A 605 -23.31 79.65 8.02
N GLY A 606 -23.06 78.54 8.71
CA GLY A 606 -23.62 77.21 8.40
C GLY A 606 -22.60 76.22 7.84
N TYR A 607 -21.31 76.59 7.74
CA TYR A 607 -20.25 75.68 7.30
C TYR A 607 -19.68 74.88 8.49
N LEU A 608 -19.13 73.69 8.23
CA LEU A 608 -18.61 72.81 9.27
C LEU A 608 -17.35 73.39 9.92
N ALA A 609 -17.42 73.70 11.22
CA ALA A 609 -16.31 74.29 11.98
C ALA A 609 -15.49 73.24 12.75
N TYR A 610 -16.17 72.32 13.45
CA TYR A 610 -15.53 71.25 14.21
C TYR A 610 -16.29 69.94 14.06
N VAL A 611 -15.55 68.84 14.18
CA VAL A 611 -16.09 67.51 14.40
C VAL A 611 -15.80 67.13 15.85
N GLU A 612 -16.86 66.95 16.64
CA GLU A 612 -16.78 66.48 18.01
C GLU A 612 -17.25 65.02 18.05
N GLY A 613 -16.54 64.14 18.74
CA GLY A 613 -16.88 62.72 18.73
C GLY A 613 -16.47 61.95 19.97
N VAL A 614 -17.10 60.79 20.10
CA VAL A 614 -16.93 59.83 21.18
C VAL A 614 -16.58 58.47 20.58
N VAL A 615 -15.59 57.79 21.16
CA VAL A 615 -15.00 56.54 20.68
C VAL A 615 -15.13 55.46 21.76
N GLU A 616 -15.61 54.27 21.37
CA GLU A 616 -15.79 53.09 22.20
C GLU A 616 -15.02 51.89 21.60
N ASP A 617 -14.27 51.14 22.41
CA ASP A 617 -13.52 49.94 22.00
C ASP A 617 -14.43 48.69 22.03
N VAL A 618 -14.59 48.03 20.88
CA VAL A 618 -15.43 46.84 20.68
C VAL A 618 -14.62 45.58 20.29
N THR A 619 -13.29 45.65 20.32
CA THR A 619 -12.34 44.64 19.78
C THR A 619 -12.67 43.21 20.21
N LYS A 620 -12.86 42.99 21.51
CA LYS A 620 -13.11 41.66 22.11
C LYS A 620 -14.35 40.96 21.55
N ARG A 621 -15.34 41.72 21.07
CA ARG A 621 -16.56 41.16 20.47
C ARG A 621 -16.26 40.57 19.09
N HIS A 622 -15.54 41.30 18.26
CA HIS A 622 -15.22 40.88 16.89
C HIS A 622 -14.22 39.72 16.86
N GLU A 623 -13.29 39.64 17.83
CA GLU A 623 -12.39 38.49 17.97
C GLU A 623 -13.17 37.19 18.26
N ALA A 624 -14.17 37.24 19.15
CA ALA A 624 -15.01 36.09 19.47
C ALA A 624 -15.91 35.67 18.28
N GLU A 625 -16.53 36.63 17.60
CA GLU A 625 -17.34 36.37 16.40
C GLU A 625 -16.50 35.81 15.25
N ARG A 626 -15.26 36.28 15.06
CA ARG A 626 -14.32 35.75 14.06
C ARG A 626 -13.85 34.33 14.41
N ALA A 627 -13.42 34.08 15.65
CA ALA A 627 -12.96 32.76 16.07
C ALA A 627 -14.07 31.68 15.95
N LEU A 628 -15.32 32.06 16.23
CA LEU A 628 -16.48 31.19 16.00
C LEU A 628 -16.67 30.87 14.51
N ARG A 629 -16.58 31.89 13.64
CA ARG A 629 -16.69 31.72 12.18
C ARG A 629 -15.57 30.88 11.60
N GLU A 630 -14.32 31.11 12.00
CA GLU A 630 -13.15 30.33 11.58
C GLU A 630 -13.27 28.86 12.02
N SER A 631 -13.74 28.61 13.24
CA SER A 631 -14.01 27.24 13.74
C SER A 631 -15.12 26.54 12.94
N GLN A 632 -16.21 27.23 12.63
CA GLN A 632 -17.31 26.69 11.80
C GLN A 632 -16.83 26.39 10.37
N GLU A 633 -16.04 27.28 9.78
CA GLU A 633 -15.52 27.12 8.42
C GLU A 633 -14.48 25.98 8.34
N MET A 634 -13.61 25.84 9.34
CA MET A 634 -12.68 24.71 9.48
C MET A 634 -13.43 23.37 9.59
N LEU A 635 -14.47 23.29 10.45
CA LEU A 635 -15.28 22.07 10.60
C LEU A 635 -15.98 21.69 9.30
N ARG A 636 -16.51 22.66 8.54
CA ARG A 636 -17.09 22.41 7.21
C ARG A 636 -16.04 21.87 6.24
N ILE A 637 -14.85 22.49 6.16
CA ILE A 637 -13.76 22.03 5.28
C ILE A 637 -13.35 20.60 5.61
N VAL A 638 -13.23 20.24 6.90
CA VAL A 638 -12.90 18.87 7.31
C VAL A 638 -13.99 17.89 6.90
N LEU A 639 -15.27 18.19 7.17
CA LEU A 639 -16.39 17.30 6.83
C LEU A 639 -16.55 17.11 5.31
N ASP A 640 -16.33 18.14 4.51
CA ASP A 640 -16.50 18.07 3.04
C ASP A 640 -15.31 17.45 2.30
N ASN A 641 -14.16 17.28 2.95
CA ASN A 641 -12.95 16.67 2.35
C ASN A 641 -12.63 15.26 2.88
N ILE A 642 -13.35 14.74 3.89
CA ILE A 642 -13.25 13.32 4.25
C ILE A 642 -13.93 12.45 3.18
N PRO A 643 -13.33 11.32 2.77
CA PRO A 643 -13.90 10.41 1.77
C PRO A 643 -15.09 9.59 2.31
N GLN A 644 -15.30 9.60 3.63
CA GLN A 644 -16.38 8.89 4.29
C GLN A 644 -17.70 9.66 4.11
N LEU A 645 -18.78 8.93 3.81
CA LEU A 645 -20.11 9.50 3.67
C LEU A 645 -20.66 9.77 5.07
N VAL A 646 -21.04 11.01 5.37
CA VAL A 646 -21.53 11.41 6.70
C VAL A 646 -22.89 12.07 6.59
N SER A 647 -23.85 11.63 7.39
CA SER A 647 -25.18 12.25 7.48
C SER A 647 -25.75 12.18 8.90
N TRP A 648 -26.60 13.13 9.26
CA TRP A 648 -27.29 13.14 10.55
C TRP A 648 -28.76 13.55 10.44
N LYS A 649 -29.58 12.91 11.28
CA LYS A 649 -31.03 13.02 11.28
C LYS A 649 -31.58 13.43 12.64
N ASP A 650 -32.77 14.03 12.64
CA ASP A 650 -33.55 14.34 13.84
C ASP A 650 -34.29 13.11 14.41
N LYS A 651 -35.00 13.30 15.53
CA LYS A 651 -35.88 12.29 16.15
C LYS A 651 -37.00 11.78 15.24
N SER A 652 -37.35 12.55 14.20
CA SER A 652 -38.36 12.20 13.20
C SER A 652 -37.76 11.49 11.97
N LEU A 653 -36.46 11.18 12.01
CA LEU A 653 -35.70 10.51 10.96
C LEU A 653 -35.60 11.34 9.67
N ARG A 654 -35.59 12.67 9.82
CA ARG A 654 -35.38 13.62 8.72
C ARG A 654 -33.95 14.12 8.70
N TYR A 655 -33.35 14.24 7.52
CA TYR A 655 -31.99 14.76 7.36
C TYR A 655 -31.89 16.21 7.84
N ILE A 656 -31.03 16.46 8.84
CA ILE A 656 -30.66 17.80 9.29
C ILE A 656 -29.46 18.31 8.48
N GLY A 657 -28.53 17.40 8.19
CA GLY A 657 -27.27 17.69 7.52
C GLY A 657 -26.59 16.45 6.98
N ALA A 658 -25.71 16.66 6.00
CA ALA A 658 -24.84 15.65 5.41
C ALA A 658 -23.59 16.35 4.87
N ASN A 659 -22.49 15.62 4.72
CA ASN A 659 -21.30 16.15 4.06
C ASN A 659 -21.40 16.03 2.53
N ARG A 660 -20.53 16.76 1.83
CA ARG A 660 -20.43 16.72 0.37
C ARG A 660 -20.32 15.30 -0.21
N ALA A 661 -19.53 14.41 0.40
CA ALA A 661 -19.36 13.04 -0.08
C ALA A 661 -20.68 12.24 -0.10
N PHE A 662 -21.52 12.37 0.93
CA PHE A 662 -22.85 11.75 0.98
C PHE A 662 -23.79 12.32 -0.10
N ILE A 663 -23.78 13.64 -0.29
CA ILE A 663 -24.61 14.36 -1.28
C ILE A 663 -24.26 13.90 -2.70
N GLU A 664 -22.98 13.90 -3.06
CA GLU A 664 -22.50 13.47 -4.39
C GLU A 664 -22.73 11.98 -4.65
N PHE A 665 -22.61 11.12 -3.62
CA PHE A 665 -22.81 9.68 -3.76
C PHE A 665 -24.26 9.28 -4.08
N PHE A 666 -25.23 9.96 -3.45
CA PHE A 666 -26.67 9.71 -3.66
C PHE A 666 -27.32 10.63 -4.71
N GLY A 667 -26.63 11.68 -5.16
CA GLY A 667 -27.00 12.46 -6.37
C GLY A 667 -27.91 13.65 -6.14
N PHE A 668 -27.92 14.18 -4.91
CA PHE A 668 -28.60 15.44 -4.61
C PHE A 668 -27.76 16.62 -5.11
N ALA A 669 -28.40 17.72 -5.50
CA ALA A 669 -27.69 18.90 -5.99
C ALA A 669 -26.91 19.61 -4.87
N ASP A 670 -27.50 19.69 -3.68
CA ASP A 670 -26.95 20.33 -2.48
C ASP A 670 -27.60 19.76 -1.21
N LEU A 671 -27.28 20.34 -0.05
CA LEU A 671 -27.88 19.95 1.21
C LEU A 671 -29.34 20.41 1.35
N ASP A 672 -29.71 21.55 0.79
CA ASP A 672 -31.07 22.08 0.95
C ASP A 672 -32.10 21.24 0.17
N GLU A 673 -31.67 20.53 -0.88
CA GLU A 673 -32.49 19.49 -1.51
C GLU A 673 -32.78 18.31 -0.56
N LEU A 674 -31.77 17.81 0.15
CA LEU A 674 -31.88 16.65 1.04
C LEU A 674 -32.55 16.98 2.39
N LYS A 675 -32.36 18.20 2.88
CA LYS A 675 -32.75 18.63 4.22
C LYS A 675 -34.27 18.53 4.44
N GLY A 676 -34.65 17.93 5.57
CA GLY A 676 -36.05 17.67 5.91
C GLY A 676 -36.70 16.48 5.18
N ARG A 677 -36.07 15.91 4.14
CA ARG A 677 -36.49 14.62 3.56
C ARG A 677 -36.17 13.47 4.52
N ASP A 678 -36.80 12.32 4.30
CA ASP A 678 -36.52 11.05 4.99
C ASP A 678 -35.81 10.06 4.06
N ASP A 679 -35.55 8.84 4.54
CA ASP A 679 -34.85 7.80 3.77
C ASP A 679 -35.49 7.47 2.43
N TYR A 680 -36.82 7.65 2.27
CA TYR A 680 -37.52 7.34 1.02
C TYR A 680 -37.21 8.32 -0.12
N ALA A 681 -36.42 9.36 0.13
CA ALA A 681 -35.83 10.21 -0.89
C ALA A 681 -34.52 9.65 -1.48
N LEU A 682 -33.89 8.64 -0.86
CA LEU A 682 -32.67 8.02 -1.38
C LEU A 682 -32.98 7.06 -2.56
N PRO A 683 -32.07 6.93 -3.54
CA PRO A 683 -32.19 5.97 -4.64
C PRO A 683 -31.84 4.52 -4.22
N LEU A 684 -32.39 4.05 -3.09
CA LEU A 684 -32.18 2.72 -2.52
C LEU A 684 -33.42 1.82 -2.69
N SER A 685 -33.27 0.51 -2.42
CA SER A 685 -34.43 -0.39 -2.40
C SER A 685 -35.28 -0.13 -1.15
N ARG A 686 -36.58 -0.48 -1.21
CA ARG A 686 -37.48 -0.33 -0.05
C ARG A 686 -37.03 -1.14 1.16
N GLU A 687 -36.49 -2.34 0.92
CA GLU A 687 -35.99 -3.23 1.97
C GLU A 687 -34.77 -2.62 2.68
N ASP A 688 -33.82 -2.06 1.92
CA ASP A 688 -32.66 -1.35 2.45
C ASP A 688 -33.05 -0.11 3.27
N MET A 689 -34.01 0.68 2.77
CA MET A 689 -34.49 1.89 3.45
C MET A 689 -35.21 1.54 4.76
N ASP A 690 -36.05 0.51 4.77
CA ASP A 690 -36.73 0.06 5.98
C ASP A 690 -35.75 -0.53 7.00
N ALA A 691 -34.69 -1.23 6.55
CA ALA A 691 -33.60 -1.71 7.42
C ALA A 691 -32.77 -0.56 8.00
N VAL A 692 -32.39 0.44 7.19
CA VAL A 692 -31.70 1.66 7.63
C VAL A 692 -32.53 2.36 8.72
N ARG A 693 -33.83 2.54 8.47
CA ARG A 693 -34.78 3.20 9.37
C ARG A 693 -34.97 2.44 10.68
N ALA A 694 -35.12 1.12 10.63
CA ALA A 694 -35.21 0.26 11.82
C ALA A 694 -33.94 0.37 12.69
N THR A 695 -32.77 0.41 12.06
CA THR A 695 -31.48 0.55 12.76
C THR A 695 -31.33 1.94 13.41
N ASP A 696 -31.79 3.01 12.75
CA ASP A 696 -31.76 4.36 13.33
C ASP A 696 -32.66 4.48 14.57
N ILE A 697 -33.84 3.85 14.52
CA ILE A 697 -34.76 3.78 15.66
C ILE A 697 -34.11 3.02 16.83
N ASP A 698 -33.46 1.89 16.55
CA ASP A 698 -32.78 1.09 17.58
C ASP A 698 -31.62 1.86 18.25
N VAL A 699 -30.75 2.51 17.45
CA VAL A 699 -29.65 3.36 17.92
C VAL A 699 -30.15 4.44 18.87
N MET A 700 -31.21 5.17 18.49
CA MET A 700 -31.77 6.24 19.32
C MET A 700 -32.51 5.72 20.56
N ARG A 701 -33.25 4.61 20.44
CA ARG A 701 -34.13 4.10 21.51
C ARG A 701 -33.36 3.33 22.59
N ASN A 702 -32.29 2.63 22.20
CA ASN A 702 -31.43 1.88 23.11
C ASN A 702 -30.12 2.60 23.44
N ASN A 703 -29.93 3.84 22.93
CA ASN A 703 -28.76 4.71 23.16
C ASN A 703 -27.42 3.98 22.94
N ARG A 704 -27.33 3.21 21.83
CA ARG A 704 -26.20 2.32 21.54
C ARG A 704 -25.63 2.57 20.14
N THR A 705 -24.34 2.32 19.99
CA THR A 705 -23.71 2.29 18.65
C THR A 705 -24.11 1.00 17.94
N VAL A 706 -24.44 1.09 16.64
CA VAL A 706 -24.65 -0.07 15.77
C VAL A 706 -23.74 0.05 14.56
N ALA A 707 -23.18 -1.08 14.11
CA ALA A 707 -22.41 -1.19 12.88
C ALA A 707 -22.91 -2.37 12.05
N GLY A 708 -22.74 -2.30 10.73
CA GLY A 708 -23.13 -3.34 9.79
C GLY A 708 -22.79 -2.98 8.35
N GLU A 709 -23.06 -3.89 7.42
CA GLU A 709 -22.82 -3.70 5.99
C GLU A 709 -24.14 -3.47 5.25
N LEU A 710 -24.11 -2.63 4.21
CA LEU A 710 -25.23 -2.37 3.32
C LEU A 710 -24.76 -2.45 1.86
N ALA A 711 -25.43 -3.25 1.04
CA ALA A 711 -25.27 -3.17 -0.41
C ALA A 711 -26.06 -1.95 -0.90
N ALA A 712 -25.39 -1.00 -1.55
CA ALA A 712 -26.00 0.20 -2.10
C ALA A 712 -25.66 0.32 -3.59
N ARG A 713 -26.47 1.09 -4.33
CA ARG A 713 -26.14 1.49 -5.70
C ARG A 713 -25.82 2.97 -5.71
N ASN A 714 -24.65 3.33 -6.24
CA ASN A 714 -24.29 4.74 -6.39
C ASN A 714 -25.00 5.37 -7.61
N VAL A 715 -24.96 6.69 -7.73
CA VAL A 715 -25.55 7.46 -8.84
C VAL A 715 -25.07 7.07 -10.24
N ARG A 716 -23.93 6.37 -10.35
CA ARG A 716 -23.39 5.87 -11.63
C ARG A 716 -23.93 4.49 -12.00
N GLY A 717 -24.82 3.93 -11.17
CA GLY A 717 -25.43 2.62 -11.37
C GLY A 717 -24.56 1.44 -10.94
N ALA A 718 -23.42 1.68 -10.27
CA ALA A 718 -22.55 0.62 -9.78
C ALA A 718 -23.00 0.16 -8.38
N ASP A 719 -23.07 -1.16 -8.20
CA ASP A 719 -23.32 -1.79 -6.91
C ASP A 719 -22.04 -1.75 -6.06
N VAL A 720 -22.15 -1.21 -4.85
CA VAL A 720 -21.05 -0.99 -3.91
C VAL A 720 -21.43 -1.49 -2.51
N LEU A 721 -20.43 -1.93 -1.75
CA LEU A 721 -20.61 -2.37 -0.37
C LEU A 721 -20.21 -1.24 0.57
N LEU A 722 -21.17 -0.74 1.35
CA LEU A 722 -20.96 0.28 2.37
C LEU A 722 -20.83 -0.36 3.76
N GLU A 723 -19.70 -0.14 4.42
CA GLU A 723 -19.58 -0.39 5.87
C GLU A 723 -20.17 0.82 6.60
N ILE A 724 -21.22 0.62 7.40
CA ILE A 724 -22.00 1.68 8.05
C ILE A 724 -21.85 1.59 9.56
N LYS A 725 -21.59 2.73 10.21
CA LYS A 725 -21.58 2.92 11.66
C LYS A 725 -22.53 4.05 12.06
N LYS A 726 -23.33 3.81 13.10
CA LYS A 726 -24.39 4.70 13.57
C LYS A 726 -24.27 4.96 15.06
N VAL A 727 -24.31 6.23 15.46
CA VAL A 727 -24.21 6.68 16.85
C VAL A 727 -25.35 7.66 17.21
N PRO A 728 -25.88 7.61 18.44
CA PRO A 728 -26.87 8.59 18.88
C PRO A 728 -26.23 9.97 19.07
N LEU A 729 -26.94 11.03 18.68
CA LEU A 729 -26.58 12.42 18.96
C LEU A 729 -27.29 12.87 20.24
N HIS A 730 -26.62 13.66 21.09
CA HIS A 730 -27.16 14.17 22.36
C HIS A 730 -27.20 15.70 22.40
N ASP A 731 -28.10 16.25 23.21
CA ASP A 731 -28.06 17.66 23.62
C ASP A 731 -27.14 17.90 24.83
N ASP A 732 -26.97 19.17 25.21
CA ASP A 732 -26.19 19.62 26.38
C ASP A 732 -26.65 19.01 27.72
N ARG A 733 -27.81 18.34 27.75
CA ARG A 733 -28.39 17.67 28.93
C ARG A 733 -28.26 16.14 28.84
N GLY A 734 -27.60 15.62 27.81
CA GLY A 734 -27.38 14.19 27.58
C GLY A 734 -28.60 13.45 27.00
N ALA A 735 -29.67 14.15 26.60
CA ALA A 735 -30.82 13.50 25.99
C ALA A 735 -30.56 13.25 24.50
N VAL A 736 -30.92 12.06 23.99
CA VAL A 736 -30.81 11.75 22.56
C VAL A 736 -31.68 12.72 21.76
N VAL A 737 -31.10 13.39 20.76
CA VAL A 737 -31.74 14.34 19.83
C VAL A 737 -31.78 13.87 18.38
N GLY A 738 -31.01 12.84 18.03
CA GLY A 738 -30.94 12.34 16.66
C GLY A 738 -29.96 11.18 16.52
N VAL A 739 -29.57 10.90 15.27
CA VAL A 739 -28.57 9.89 14.90
C VAL A 739 -27.57 10.46 13.91
N LEU A 740 -26.30 10.12 14.08
CA LEU A 740 -25.20 10.38 13.15
C LEU A 740 -24.79 9.05 12.52
N SER A 741 -24.75 9.00 11.19
CA SER A 741 -24.33 7.84 10.40
C SER A 741 -23.07 8.19 9.60
N THR A 742 -22.07 7.31 9.66
CA THR A 742 -20.86 7.35 8.83
C THR A 742 -20.77 6.07 8.01
N SER A 743 -20.54 6.17 6.71
CA SER A 743 -20.44 5.03 5.81
C SER A 743 -19.19 5.10 4.92
N GLU A 744 -18.56 3.97 4.66
CA GLU A 744 -17.35 3.87 3.81
C GLU A 744 -17.54 2.82 2.70
N ASP A 745 -17.12 3.14 1.47
CA ASP A 745 -17.12 2.20 0.35
C ASP A 745 -15.92 1.25 0.45
N VAL A 746 -16.18 0.02 0.89
CA VAL A 746 -15.17 -1.02 1.09
C VAL A 746 -14.98 -1.93 -0.14
N THR A 747 -15.63 -1.62 -1.27
CA THR A 747 -15.66 -2.49 -2.47
C THR A 747 -14.26 -2.75 -3.04
N GLN A 748 -13.40 -1.72 -3.07
CA GLN A 748 -12.01 -1.88 -3.54
C GLN A 748 -11.17 -2.72 -2.57
N LYS A 749 -11.32 -2.51 -1.26
CA LYS A 749 -10.59 -3.25 -0.23
C LYS A 749 -10.90 -4.75 -0.28
N VAL A 750 -12.19 -5.10 -0.25
CA VAL A 750 -12.64 -6.50 -0.26
C VAL A 750 -12.27 -7.22 -1.57
N SER A 751 -12.26 -6.52 -2.70
CA SER A 751 -11.83 -7.10 -3.99
C SER A 751 -10.31 -7.30 -4.08
N LEU A 752 -9.51 -6.37 -3.55
CA LEU A 752 -8.05 -6.51 -3.44
C LEU A 752 -7.67 -7.66 -2.50
N GLU A 753 -8.32 -7.79 -1.34
CA GLU A 753 -8.10 -8.90 -0.40
C GLU A 753 -8.42 -10.27 -1.05
N ARG A 754 -9.50 -10.36 -1.83
CA ARG A 754 -9.84 -11.57 -2.60
C ARG A 754 -8.82 -11.86 -3.71
N GLN A 755 -8.32 -10.84 -4.41
CA GLN A 755 -7.26 -11.02 -5.42
C GLN A 755 -5.96 -11.51 -4.78
N LEU A 756 -5.57 -10.95 -3.63
CA LEU A 756 -4.38 -11.37 -2.89
C LEU A 756 -4.49 -12.83 -2.44
N LEU A 757 -5.62 -13.22 -1.83
CA LEU A 757 -5.89 -14.60 -1.43
C LEU A 757 -5.89 -15.57 -2.63
N GLN A 758 -6.38 -15.15 -3.79
CA GLN A 758 -6.34 -15.97 -5.00
C GLN A 758 -4.92 -16.08 -5.58
N SER A 759 -4.13 -15.00 -5.53
CA SER A 759 -2.71 -15.01 -5.92
C SER A 759 -1.88 -15.94 -5.03
N GLN A 760 -2.06 -15.86 -3.71
CA GLN A 760 -1.39 -16.74 -2.73
C GLN A 760 -1.77 -18.22 -2.93
N LYS A 761 -3.03 -18.52 -3.22
CA LYS A 761 -3.46 -19.88 -3.60
C LYS A 761 -2.78 -20.35 -4.89
N MET A 762 -2.65 -19.49 -5.88
CA MET A 762 -2.00 -19.83 -7.16
C MET A 762 -0.49 -20.07 -6.99
N GLU A 763 0.17 -19.24 -6.18
CA GLU A 763 1.59 -19.36 -5.82
C GLU A 763 1.87 -20.67 -5.07
N ALA A 764 1.07 -20.98 -4.04
CA ALA A 764 1.18 -22.24 -3.30
C ALA A 764 0.94 -23.48 -4.20
N ILE A 765 -0.07 -23.42 -5.08
CA ILE A 765 -0.32 -24.47 -6.07
C ILE A 765 0.87 -24.61 -7.04
N GLY A 766 1.53 -23.52 -7.44
CA GLY A 766 2.65 -23.56 -8.37
C GLY A 766 3.97 -24.07 -7.78
N THR A 767 4.26 -23.75 -6.52
CA THR A 767 5.41 -24.34 -5.82
C THR A 767 5.23 -25.86 -5.67
N LEU A 768 4.02 -26.31 -5.29
CA LEU A 768 3.70 -27.74 -5.17
C LEU A 768 3.68 -28.46 -6.52
N ALA A 769 3.04 -27.88 -7.54
CA ALA A 769 2.99 -28.44 -8.88
C ALA A 769 4.39 -28.54 -9.52
N GLY A 770 5.29 -27.61 -9.20
CA GLY A 770 6.69 -27.64 -9.63
C GLY A 770 7.45 -28.88 -9.14
N GLY A 771 7.32 -29.22 -7.85
CA GLY A 771 7.90 -30.43 -7.27
C GLY A 771 7.24 -31.70 -7.81
N ILE A 772 5.91 -31.78 -7.75
CA ILE A 772 5.15 -32.95 -8.21
C ILE A 772 5.44 -33.28 -9.70
N ALA A 773 5.54 -32.27 -10.56
CA ALA A 773 5.82 -32.46 -11.98
C ALA A 773 7.24 -32.95 -12.27
N HIS A 774 8.22 -32.61 -11.43
CA HIS A 774 9.57 -33.18 -11.53
C HIS A 774 9.52 -34.69 -11.31
N ASP A 775 8.86 -35.14 -10.23
CA ASP A 775 8.80 -36.55 -9.86
C ASP A 775 8.02 -37.38 -10.90
N PHE A 776 6.92 -36.83 -11.44
CA PHE A 776 6.21 -37.45 -12.57
C PHE A 776 7.08 -37.55 -13.82
N ASN A 777 7.89 -36.53 -14.14
CA ASN A 777 8.78 -36.57 -15.31
C ASN A 777 9.87 -37.63 -15.16
N ASN A 778 10.40 -37.86 -13.96
CA ASN A 778 11.39 -38.92 -13.71
C ASN A 778 10.78 -40.31 -13.90
N ILE A 779 9.61 -40.59 -13.31
CA ILE A 779 8.86 -41.83 -13.51
C ILE A 779 8.54 -42.07 -14.99
N LEU A 780 8.06 -41.03 -15.70
CA LEU A 780 7.74 -41.12 -17.12
C LEU A 780 8.99 -41.33 -18.00
N THR A 781 10.15 -40.79 -17.61
CA THR A 781 11.43 -41.02 -18.30
C THR A 781 11.85 -42.48 -18.23
N SER A 782 11.82 -43.09 -17.03
CA SER A 782 12.10 -44.53 -16.85
C SER A 782 11.14 -45.42 -17.66
N ILE A 783 9.83 -45.14 -17.60
CA ILE A 783 8.81 -45.90 -18.36
C ILE A 783 9.01 -45.78 -19.88
N ILE A 784 9.25 -44.57 -20.40
CA ILE A 784 9.45 -44.35 -21.84
C ILE A 784 10.72 -45.07 -22.30
N ASN A 785 11.86 -44.86 -21.65
CA ASN A 785 13.12 -45.45 -22.09
C ASN A 785 13.14 -46.98 -21.96
N SER A 786 12.49 -47.54 -20.92
CA SER A 786 12.33 -48.98 -20.77
C SER A 786 11.47 -49.60 -21.88
N ALA A 787 10.40 -48.93 -22.30
CA ALA A 787 9.55 -49.38 -23.39
C ALA A 787 10.19 -49.16 -24.78
N GLU A 788 11.02 -48.11 -24.95
CA GLU A 788 11.86 -47.95 -26.16
C GLU A 788 12.89 -49.09 -26.26
N LEU A 789 13.60 -49.44 -25.17
CA LEU A 789 14.51 -50.60 -25.15
C LEU A 789 13.80 -51.93 -25.42
N ALA A 790 12.65 -52.18 -24.79
CA ALA A 790 11.90 -53.41 -25.02
C ALA A 790 11.48 -53.55 -26.49
N LEU A 791 11.14 -52.46 -27.16
CA LEU A 791 10.83 -52.43 -28.60
C LEU A 791 12.04 -52.69 -29.50
N LEU A 792 13.25 -52.33 -29.05
CA LEU A 792 14.50 -52.54 -29.79
C LEU A 792 15.05 -53.97 -29.63
N ASP A 793 14.73 -54.63 -28.51
CA ASP A 793 15.09 -56.03 -28.24
C ASP A 793 14.06 -57.05 -28.82
N LEU A 794 12.91 -56.59 -29.35
CA LEU A 794 11.83 -57.43 -29.91
C LEU A 794 11.87 -57.57 -31.45
N PRO A 795 11.51 -58.74 -32.02
CA PRO A 795 11.27 -58.89 -33.45
C PRO A 795 10.06 -58.05 -33.93
N GLU A 796 10.11 -57.52 -35.17
CA GLU A 796 9.13 -56.53 -35.67
C GLU A 796 7.65 -57.02 -35.69
N ASP A 797 7.42 -58.34 -35.71
CA ASP A 797 6.10 -58.99 -35.85
C ASP A 797 5.48 -59.52 -34.53
N GLU A 798 6.05 -59.25 -33.35
CA GLU A 798 5.45 -59.73 -32.09
C GLU A 798 4.30 -58.83 -31.55
N PRO A 799 3.18 -59.41 -31.06
CA PRO A 799 2.10 -58.67 -30.40
C PRO A 799 2.57 -57.83 -29.20
N ILE A 800 3.64 -58.26 -28.53
CA ILE A 800 4.26 -57.56 -27.41
C ILE A 800 4.83 -56.21 -27.85
N GLY A 801 5.31 -56.09 -29.08
CA GLY A 801 5.77 -54.81 -29.65
C GLY A 801 4.62 -53.81 -29.79
N ASP A 802 3.43 -54.24 -30.17
CA ASP A 802 2.26 -53.38 -30.22
C ASP A 802 1.75 -52.95 -28.84
N ASP A 803 1.90 -53.79 -27.82
CA ASP A 803 1.62 -53.40 -26.44
C ASP A 803 2.67 -52.41 -25.90
N MET A 804 3.97 -52.59 -26.19
CA MET A 804 5.00 -51.61 -25.86
C MET A 804 4.78 -50.27 -26.57
N ARG A 805 4.36 -50.27 -27.84
CA ARG A 805 3.96 -49.05 -28.58
C ARG A 805 2.78 -48.34 -27.91
N ARG A 806 1.84 -49.07 -27.27
CA ARG A 806 0.76 -48.47 -26.46
C ARG A 806 1.29 -47.88 -25.15
N VAL A 807 2.23 -48.54 -24.48
CA VAL A 807 2.89 -48.01 -23.27
C VAL A 807 3.61 -46.70 -23.56
N LEU A 808 4.41 -46.63 -24.64
CA LEU A 808 5.04 -45.38 -25.08
C LEU A 808 4.02 -44.26 -25.36
N LYS A 809 2.95 -44.59 -26.09
CA LYS A 809 1.87 -43.65 -26.40
C LYS A 809 1.16 -43.14 -25.14
N ALA A 810 1.07 -43.94 -24.08
CA ALA A 810 0.57 -43.54 -22.77
C ALA A 810 1.59 -42.67 -22.01
N GLY A 811 2.88 -43.04 -21.99
CA GLY A 811 3.96 -42.27 -21.36
C GLY A 811 4.09 -40.85 -21.94
N HIS A 812 4.17 -40.73 -23.27
CA HIS A 812 4.18 -39.42 -23.96
C HIS A 812 2.89 -38.62 -23.78
N ARG A 813 1.76 -39.27 -23.45
CA ARG A 813 0.52 -38.57 -23.09
C ARG A 813 0.59 -38.05 -21.65
N GLY A 814 1.13 -38.83 -20.71
CA GLY A 814 1.43 -38.41 -19.35
C GLY A 814 2.36 -37.20 -19.32
N SER A 815 3.46 -37.24 -20.07
CA SER A 815 4.44 -36.13 -20.12
C SER A 815 3.81 -34.82 -20.61
N ARG A 816 2.92 -34.87 -21.61
CA ARG A 816 2.20 -33.68 -22.08
C ARG A 816 1.29 -33.09 -21.01
N LEU A 817 0.56 -33.93 -20.26
CA LEU A 817 -0.28 -33.48 -19.14
C LEU A 817 0.56 -32.81 -18.03
N VAL A 818 1.73 -33.36 -17.71
CA VAL A 818 2.65 -32.80 -16.71
C VAL A 818 3.21 -31.45 -17.15
N LYS A 819 3.64 -31.32 -18.41
CA LYS A 819 4.07 -30.04 -19.00
C LYS A 819 2.94 -28.99 -19.00
N GLN A 820 1.71 -29.41 -19.27
CA GLN A 820 0.52 -28.55 -19.23
C GLN A 820 0.14 -28.07 -17.81
N ILE A 821 0.37 -28.88 -16.77
CA ILE A 821 0.19 -28.45 -15.37
C ILE A 821 1.28 -27.46 -14.95
N LEU A 822 2.52 -27.65 -15.41
CA LEU A 822 3.62 -26.71 -15.18
C LEU A 822 3.41 -25.34 -15.85
N SER A 823 2.82 -25.30 -17.06
CA SER A 823 2.52 -24.03 -17.74
C SER A 823 1.34 -23.29 -17.11
N PHE A 824 0.39 -23.99 -16.48
CA PHE A 824 -0.73 -23.37 -15.76
C PHE A 824 -0.30 -22.61 -14.51
N THR A 825 0.80 -23.00 -13.86
CA THR A 825 1.12 -22.60 -12.48
C THR A 825 2.30 -21.64 -12.33
N ARG A 826 3.02 -21.33 -13.40
CA ARG A 826 4.16 -20.39 -13.37
C ARG A 826 3.78 -19.02 -13.94
N PRO A 827 4.06 -17.91 -13.23
CA PRO A 827 4.17 -16.59 -13.86
C PRO A 827 5.25 -16.64 -14.95
N SER A 828 4.99 -16.06 -16.11
CA SER A 828 5.90 -16.04 -17.26
C SER A 828 7.09 -15.11 -17.00
N GLN A 829 8.25 -15.66 -16.59
CA GLN A 829 9.50 -14.89 -16.53
C GLN A 829 10.04 -14.51 -17.93
N ALA A 830 9.65 -15.24 -18.98
CA ALA A 830 10.12 -15.01 -20.36
C ALA A 830 9.44 -13.82 -21.08
N GLY A 831 8.29 -13.35 -20.61
CA GLY A 831 7.54 -12.26 -21.25
C GLY A 831 7.15 -12.53 -22.72
N PHE A 832 7.27 -11.51 -23.56
CA PHE A 832 6.87 -11.53 -24.98
C PHE A 832 7.92 -12.17 -25.90
N ALA A 833 7.69 -13.42 -26.30
CA ALA A 833 8.53 -14.17 -27.23
C ALA A 833 7.89 -14.31 -28.63
N ALA A 834 8.67 -14.68 -29.64
CA ALA A 834 8.13 -15.12 -30.93
C ALA A 834 7.63 -16.57 -30.79
N ILE A 835 6.32 -16.78 -30.87
CA ILE A 835 5.67 -18.08 -30.64
C ILE A 835 4.75 -18.44 -31.81
N ASN A 836 4.62 -19.74 -32.08
CA ASN A 836 3.60 -20.24 -32.98
C ASN A 836 2.25 -20.31 -32.23
N VAL A 837 1.30 -19.48 -32.64
CA VAL A 837 -0.03 -19.38 -32.01
C VAL A 837 -0.80 -20.70 -32.14
N ALA A 838 -0.58 -21.45 -33.24
CA ALA A 838 -1.23 -22.73 -33.49
C ALA A 838 -0.95 -23.77 -32.39
N ASP A 839 0.30 -23.83 -31.91
CA ASP A 839 0.73 -24.80 -30.89
C ASP A 839 0.06 -24.50 -29.54
N VAL A 840 0.10 -23.23 -29.09
CA VAL A 840 -0.49 -22.80 -27.81
C VAL A 840 -2.02 -22.98 -27.80
N VAL A 841 -2.69 -22.66 -28.91
CA VAL A 841 -4.14 -22.87 -29.07
C VAL A 841 -4.47 -24.37 -29.09
N GLY A 842 -3.68 -25.19 -29.77
CA GLY A 842 -3.83 -26.65 -29.78
C GLY A 842 -3.64 -27.30 -28.41
N GLU A 843 -2.64 -26.84 -27.64
CA GLU A 843 -2.41 -27.30 -26.27
C GLU A 843 -3.57 -26.94 -25.33
N ALA A 844 -4.02 -25.68 -25.35
CA ALA A 844 -5.13 -25.20 -24.53
C ALA A 844 -6.44 -25.93 -24.87
N ALA A 845 -6.77 -26.07 -26.16
CA ALA A 845 -7.94 -26.83 -26.60
C ALA A 845 -7.87 -28.31 -26.18
N GLY A 846 -6.66 -28.89 -26.14
CA GLY A 846 -6.41 -30.26 -25.65
C GLY A 846 -6.76 -30.44 -24.17
N LEU A 847 -6.43 -29.47 -23.31
CA LEU A 847 -6.81 -29.48 -21.89
C LEU A 847 -8.33 -29.36 -21.70
N ILE A 848 -8.95 -28.41 -22.41
CA ILE A 848 -10.38 -28.16 -22.31
C ILE A 848 -11.18 -29.39 -22.74
N LYS A 849 -10.71 -30.10 -23.78
CA LYS A 849 -11.27 -31.39 -24.21
C LYS A 849 -11.16 -32.51 -23.17
N ALA A 850 -10.24 -32.41 -22.21
CA ALA A 850 -10.16 -33.33 -21.07
C ALA A 850 -11.06 -32.92 -19.89
N SER A 851 -11.38 -31.63 -19.75
CA SER A 851 -12.17 -31.08 -18.65
C SER A 851 -13.68 -30.91 -18.95
N VAL A 852 -14.07 -30.86 -20.22
CA VAL A 852 -15.45 -30.64 -20.67
C VAL A 852 -16.24 -31.97 -20.74
N PRO A 853 -17.52 -32.02 -20.31
CA PRO A 853 -18.31 -33.25 -20.34
C PRO A 853 -18.72 -33.65 -21.77
N ARG A 854 -19.08 -34.93 -21.95
CA ARG A 854 -19.35 -35.53 -23.27
C ARG A 854 -20.56 -34.95 -24.03
N ASN A 855 -21.38 -34.10 -23.41
CA ASN A 855 -22.51 -33.43 -24.06
C ASN A 855 -22.12 -32.18 -24.88
N ILE A 856 -20.85 -31.75 -24.82
CA ILE A 856 -20.33 -30.63 -25.62
C ILE A 856 -19.28 -31.16 -26.60
N LYS A 857 -19.51 -30.94 -27.89
CA LYS A 857 -18.57 -31.32 -28.95
C LYS A 857 -17.60 -30.17 -29.17
N ILE A 858 -16.29 -30.44 -29.10
CA ILE A 858 -15.24 -29.47 -29.41
C ILE A 858 -14.71 -29.73 -30.82
N VAL A 859 -14.70 -28.70 -31.66
CA VAL A 859 -14.10 -28.67 -33.00
C VAL A 859 -12.92 -27.69 -32.96
N LEU A 860 -11.77 -28.15 -33.45
CA LEU A 860 -10.54 -27.37 -33.57
C LEU A 860 -10.22 -27.22 -35.05
N ASP A 861 -10.11 -25.98 -35.52
CA ASP A 861 -9.81 -25.63 -36.92
C ASP A 861 -8.61 -24.69 -36.97
N VAL A 862 -7.42 -25.28 -36.95
CA VAL A 862 -6.14 -24.57 -36.83
C VAL A 862 -5.27 -24.98 -38.02
N PRO A 863 -4.64 -24.03 -38.74
CA PRO A 863 -3.87 -24.32 -39.95
C PRO A 863 -2.60 -25.10 -39.62
N GLU A 864 -2.20 -25.99 -40.54
CA GLU A 864 -0.94 -26.76 -40.44
C GLU A 864 0.31 -25.87 -40.64
N ARG A 865 0.15 -24.67 -41.22
CA ARG A 865 1.22 -23.66 -41.32
C ARG A 865 1.41 -22.93 -40.00
N ALA A 866 2.66 -22.71 -39.60
CA ALA A 866 2.99 -21.94 -38.40
C ALA A 866 2.50 -20.49 -38.50
N VAL A 867 1.75 -20.04 -37.50
CA VAL A 867 1.25 -18.66 -37.37
C VAL A 867 2.06 -17.98 -36.26
N THR A 868 3.20 -17.42 -36.64
CA THR A 868 4.15 -16.86 -35.67
C THR A 868 3.81 -15.42 -35.30
N CYS A 869 3.54 -15.14 -34.02
CA CYS A 869 3.37 -13.79 -33.51
C CYS A 869 4.28 -13.53 -32.30
N ARG A 870 4.45 -12.25 -31.93
CA ARG A 870 5.17 -11.88 -30.71
C ARG A 870 4.19 -11.74 -29.54
N ALA A 871 4.12 -12.76 -28.69
CA ALA A 871 3.17 -12.86 -27.60
C ALA A 871 3.77 -13.56 -26.37
N ASP A 872 3.13 -13.38 -25.22
CA ASP A 872 3.41 -14.18 -24.03
C ASP A 872 2.55 -15.47 -24.10
N PRO A 873 3.16 -16.67 -24.14
CA PRO A 873 2.42 -17.92 -24.32
C PRO A 873 1.51 -18.24 -23.13
N THR A 874 1.87 -17.87 -21.90
CA THR A 874 1.04 -18.08 -20.71
C THR A 874 -0.20 -17.19 -20.75
N GLN A 875 -0.02 -15.93 -21.15
CA GLN A 875 -1.13 -14.98 -21.32
C GLN A 875 -2.06 -15.38 -22.48
N LEU A 876 -1.51 -15.89 -23.59
CA LEU A 876 -2.30 -16.43 -24.70
C LEU A 876 -3.10 -17.68 -24.28
N HIS A 877 -2.48 -18.59 -23.53
CA HIS A 877 -3.16 -19.75 -22.96
C HIS A 877 -4.31 -19.34 -22.02
N GLN A 878 -4.10 -18.29 -21.21
CA GLN A 878 -5.13 -17.72 -20.33
C GLN A 878 -6.30 -17.12 -21.10
N ILE A 879 -6.08 -16.51 -22.27
CA ILE A 879 -7.17 -16.05 -23.16
C ILE A 879 -8.05 -17.23 -23.59
N VAL A 880 -7.43 -18.28 -24.16
CA VAL A 880 -8.17 -19.46 -24.65
C VAL A 880 -8.95 -20.12 -23.51
N MET A 881 -8.29 -20.36 -22.37
CA MET A 881 -8.90 -21.00 -21.21
C MET A 881 -10.11 -20.22 -20.66
N ASN A 882 -10.01 -18.90 -20.50
CA ASN A 882 -11.11 -18.08 -19.99
C ASN A 882 -12.31 -18.06 -20.94
N LEU A 883 -12.09 -17.87 -22.24
CA LEU A 883 -13.15 -17.80 -23.24
C LEU A 883 -13.86 -19.16 -23.39
N CYS A 884 -13.11 -20.24 -23.55
CA CYS A 884 -13.67 -21.58 -23.68
C CYS A 884 -14.31 -22.11 -22.39
N THR A 885 -13.84 -21.68 -21.20
CA THR A 885 -14.50 -22.02 -19.92
C THR A 885 -15.82 -21.27 -19.76
N ASN A 886 -15.91 -20.01 -20.19
CA ASN A 886 -17.19 -19.29 -20.23
C ASN A 886 -18.18 -19.96 -21.20
N ALA A 887 -17.73 -20.33 -22.40
CA ALA A 887 -18.53 -21.10 -23.37
C ALA A 887 -19.01 -22.45 -22.80
N PHE A 888 -18.10 -23.22 -22.19
CA PHE A 888 -18.45 -24.48 -21.50
C PHE A 888 -19.53 -24.27 -20.44
N GLN A 889 -19.35 -23.27 -19.56
CA GLN A 889 -20.30 -23.00 -18.48
C GLN A 889 -21.67 -22.54 -19.01
N ALA A 890 -21.71 -21.78 -20.11
CA ALA A 890 -22.94 -21.37 -20.78
C ALA A 890 -23.70 -22.54 -21.43
N MET A 891 -23.00 -23.59 -21.89
CA MET A 891 -23.57 -24.79 -22.50
C MET A 891 -23.72 -25.98 -21.54
N ARG A 892 -23.44 -25.81 -20.24
CA ARG A 892 -23.28 -26.92 -19.27
C ARG A 892 -24.50 -27.83 -19.19
N GLU A 893 -25.70 -27.25 -19.19
CA GLU A 893 -26.98 -27.97 -19.09
C GLU A 893 -27.50 -28.44 -20.45
N THR A 894 -27.44 -27.58 -21.48
CA THR A 894 -28.00 -27.85 -22.81
C THR A 894 -27.14 -28.77 -23.67
N GLY A 895 -25.83 -28.86 -23.39
CA GLY A 895 -24.85 -29.32 -24.37
C GLY A 895 -24.68 -28.30 -25.52
N GLY A 896 -23.86 -28.64 -26.50
CA GLY A 896 -23.64 -27.79 -27.67
C GLY A 896 -22.36 -28.06 -28.46
N LEU A 897 -22.01 -27.12 -29.32
CA LEU A 897 -20.79 -27.12 -30.14
C LEU A 897 -19.89 -25.95 -29.71
N LEU A 898 -18.65 -26.25 -29.34
CA LEU A 898 -17.59 -25.28 -29.13
C LEU A 898 -16.60 -25.38 -30.29
N THR A 899 -16.50 -24.34 -31.10
CA THR A 899 -15.54 -24.25 -32.20
C THR A 899 -14.42 -23.29 -31.81
N VAL A 900 -13.17 -23.74 -31.93
CA VAL A 900 -11.98 -22.91 -31.75
C VAL A 900 -11.23 -22.92 -33.07
N SER A 901 -11.11 -21.75 -33.71
CA SER A 901 -10.40 -21.62 -34.99
C SER A 901 -9.34 -20.54 -34.98
N LEU A 902 -8.32 -20.70 -35.81
CA LEU A 902 -7.22 -19.76 -35.98
C LEU A 902 -7.02 -19.45 -37.46
N ALA A 903 -6.98 -18.17 -37.83
CA ALA A 903 -6.73 -17.72 -39.20
C ALA A 903 -5.75 -16.55 -39.24
N GLU A 904 -5.14 -16.31 -40.40
CA GLU A 904 -4.51 -15.02 -40.70
C GLU A 904 -5.53 -14.13 -41.41
N GLU A 905 -5.77 -12.92 -40.88
CA GLU A 905 -6.68 -11.93 -41.46
C GLU A 905 -5.91 -10.61 -41.64
N ALA A 906 -5.97 -10.03 -42.84
CA ALA A 906 -5.41 -8.71 -43.11
C ALA A 906 -6.53 -7.67 -42.99
N LEU A 907 -6.39 -6.74 -42.05
CA LEU A 907 -7.36 -5.68 -41.81
C LEU A 907 -6.95 -4.40 -42.55
N ASP A 908 -7.83 -3.89 -43.40
CA ASP A 908 -7.70 -2.53 -43.95
C ASP A 908 -8.04 -1.45 -42.90
N GLU A 909 -7.82 -0.16 -43.22
CA GLU A 909 -8.09 0.94 -42.26
C GLU A 909 -9.55 1.02 -41.81
N THR A 910 -10.51 0.71 -42.70
CA THR A 910 -11.94 0.74 -42.38
C THR A 910 -12.33 -0.42 -41.48
N GLN A 911 -11.83 -1.63 -41.76
CA GLN A 911 -12.05 -2.82 -40.96
C GLN A 911 -11.41 -2.66 -39.58
N ALA A 912 -10.13 -2.24 -39.54
CA ALA A 912 -9.40 -2.00 -38.30
C ALA A 912 -10.11 -1.00 -37.37
N GLY A 913 -10.68 0.08 -37.93
CA GLY A 913 -11.50 1.04 -37.18
C GLY A 913 -12.73 0.41 -36.50
N HIS A 914 -13.42 -0.52 -37.16
CA HIS A 914 -14.58 -1.23 -36.59
C HIS A 914 -14.22 -2.24 -35.49
N VAL A 915 -12.99 -2.78 -35.48
CA VAL A 915 -12.52 -3.69 -34.42
C VAL A 915 -11.78 -2.97 -33.28
N GLY A 916 -11.40 -1.70 -33.47
CA GLY A 916 -10.50 -0.99 -32.54
C GLY A 916 -9.03 -1.41 -32.67
N ALA A 917 -8.63 -1.91 -33.85
CA ALA A 917 -7.26 -2.31 -34.19
C ALA A 917 -6.57 -1.26 -35.09
N ARG A 918 -5.32 -1.52 -35.51
CA ARG A 918 -4.64 -0.78 -36.59
C ARG A 918 -4.70 -1.57 -37.90
N ALA A 919 -4.59 -0.93 -39.07
CA ALA A 919 -4.45 -1.67 -40.32
C ALA A 919 -3.18 -2.56 -40.31
N GLY A 920 -3.24 -3.77 -40.86
CA GLY A 920 -2.14 -4.73 -40.84
C GLY A 920 -2.57 -6.20 -40.88
N ARG A 921 -1.58 -7.12 -40.81
CA ARG A 921 -1.81 -8.58 -40.70
C ARG A 921 -2.00 -8.98 -39.23
N TYR A 922 -3.01 -9.80 -38.97
CA TYR A 922 -3.33 -10.32 -37.63
C TYR A 922 -3.51 -11.84 -37.66
N ALA A 923 -3.08 -12.49 -36.59
CA ALA A 923 -3.59 -13.80 -36.20
C ALA A 923 -4.95 -13.59 -35.51
N LYS A 924 -6.01 -14.12 -36.10
CA LYS A 924 -7.37 -14.08 -35.58
C LYS A 924 -7.71 -15.44 -34.96
N LEU A 925 -7.85 -15.45 -33.65
CA LEU A 925 -8.36 -16.58 -32.88
C LEU A 925 -9.86 -16.36 -32.66
N SER A 926 -10.70 -17.24 -33.20
CA SER A 926 -12.16 -17.19 -33.02
C SER A 926 -12.61 -18.34 -32.13
N ILE A 927 -13.37 -18.01 -31.07
CA ILE A 927 -13.99 -18.98 -30.15
C ILE A 927 -15.50 -18.79 -30.24
N VAL A 928 -16.19 -19.81 -30.74
CA VAL A 928 -17.62 -19.79 -31.05
C VAL A 928 -18.34 -20.86 -30.25
N ASP A 929 -19.38 -20.49 -29.52
CA ASP A 929 -20.27 -21.40 -28.80
C ASP A 929 -21.71 -21.32 -29.29
N THR A 930 -22.43 -22.43 -29.16
CA THR A 930 -23.89 -22.52 -29.41
C THR A 930 -24.69 -22.43 -28.12
N GLY A 931 -24.23 -21.60 -27.17
CA GLY A 931 -24.91 -21.35 -25.91
C GLY A 931 -26.11 -20.39 -26.03
N PRO A 932 -26.70 -19.97 -24.90
CA PRO A 932 -27.88 -19.10 -24.86
C PRO A 932 -27.64 -17.66 -25.36
N GLY A 933 -26.43 -17.32 -25.82
CA GLY A 933 -26.08 -15.98 -26.30
C GLY A 933 -26.01 -14.92 -25.18
N ILE A 934 -25.59 -13.72 -25.57
CA ILE A 934 -25.46 -12.54 -24.71
C ILE A 934 -26.46 -11.47 -25.20
N PRO A 935 -27.39 -10.99 -24.35
CA PRO A 935 -28.30 -9.90 -24.67
C PRO A 935 -27.55 -8.61 -25.09
N PRO A 936 -28.03 -7.86 -26.11
CA PRO A 936 -27.39 -6.63 -26.55
C PRO A 936 -27.19 -5.59 -25.45
N GLU A 937 -28.13 -5.49 -24.51
CA GLU A 937 -28.13 -4.57 -23.37
C GLU A 937 -26.94 -4.73 -22.41
N ILE A 938 -26.26 -5.89 -22.44
CA ILE A 938 -25.11 -6.19 -21.58
C ILE A 938 -23.81 -6.42 -22.35
N LEU A 939 -23.82 -6.42 -23.69
CA LEU A 939 -22.62 -6.68 -24.51
C LEU A 939 -21.47 -5.72 -24.20
N ASP A 940 -21.74 -4.44 -23.99
CA ASP A 940 -20.71 -3.45 -23.63
C ASP A 940 -20.18 -3.65 -22.20
N LYS A 941 -20.99 -4.24 -21.30
CA LYS A 941 -20.71 -4.43 -19.87
C LYS A 941 -20.00 -5.75 -19.56
N ILE A 942 -19.99 -6.73 -20.46
CA ILE A 942 -19.36 -8.05 -20.18
C ILE A 942 -17.85 -7.97 -19.91
N PHE A 943 -17.21 -6.85 -20.31
CA PHE A 943 -15.80 -6.59 -20.08
C PHE A 943 -15.52 -5.70 -18.85
N ASP A 944 -16.55 -5.24 -18.15
CA ASP A 944 -16.38 -4.48 -16.91
C ASP A 944 -15.96 -5.42 -15.77
N PRO A 945 -14.95 -5.06 -14.96
CA PRO A 945 -14.55 -5.88 -13.82
C PRO A 945 -15.72 -6.18 -12.89
N PHE A 946 -15.81 -7.43 -12.44
CA PHE A 946 -16.85 -7.95 -11.54
C PHE A 946 -18.27 -8.06 -12.14
N PHE A 947 -18.49 -7.66 -13.40
CA PHE A 947 -19.78 -7.90 -14.06
C PHE A 947 -20.02 -9.40 -14.27
N THR A 948 -21.14 -9.91 -13.77
CA THR A 948 -21.55 -11.30 -14.02
C THR A 948 -23.06 -11.47 -13.99
N THR A 949 -23.56 -12.37 -14.84
CA THR A 949 -24.98 -12.80 -14.89
C THR A 949 -25.25 -14.08 -14.10
N LYS A 950 -24.23 -14.60 -13.39
CA LYS A 950 -24.28 -15.86 -12.62
C LYS A 950 -24.73 -15.60 -11.17
N GLN A 951 -25.19 -16.64 -10.47
CA GLN A 951 -25.63 -16.53 -9.08
C GLN A 951 -24.47 -16.14 -8.14
N LYS A 952 -24.79 -15.54 -6.98
CA LYS A 952 -23.79 -15.14 -5.96
C LYS A 952 -22.93 -16.35 -5.55
N GLY A 953 -21.68 -16.36 -6.01
CA GLY A 953 -20.69 -17.41 -5.72
C GLY A 953 -20.23 -18.22 -6.95
N GLU A 954 -20.95 -18.20 -8.07
CA GLU A 954 -20.64 -19.04 -9.24
C GLU A 954 -19.80 -18.34 -10.34
N GLY A 955 -19.40 -17.09 -10.12
CA GLY A 955 -18.53 -16.36 -11.04
C GLY A 955 -17.86 -15.16 -10.37
N THR A 956 -16.58 -14.92 -10.71
CA THR A 956 -15.82 -13.77 -10.19
C THR A 956 -16.06 -12.48 -10.97
N GLY A 957 -16.69 -12.55 -12.14
CA GLY A 957 -16.85 -11.42 -13.06
C GLY A 957 -15.54 -10.84 -13.63
N LEU A 958 -14.39 -11.50 -13.40
CA LEU A 958 -13.07 -10.99 -13.80
C LEU A 958 -12.55 -11.56 -15.12
N GLY A 959 -13.04 -12.74 -15.55
CA GLY A 959 -12.44 -13.49 -16.66
C GLY A 959 -12.36 -12.71 -17.99
N LEU A 960 -13.45 -12.07 -18.41
CA LEU A 960 -13.48 -11.29 -19.66
C LEU A 960 -12.72 -9.96 -19.56
N ALA A 961 -12.75 -9.30 -18.39
CA ALA A 961 -11.95 -8.11 -18.12
C ALA A 961 -10.44 -8.41 -18.23
N VAL A 962 -10.00 -9.56 -17.69
CA VAL A 962 -8.61 -10.06 -17.84
C VAL A 962 -8.27 -10.34 -19.30
N VAL A 963 -9.16 -11.02 -20.06
CA VAL A 963 -8.95 -11.24 -21.51
C VAL A 963 -8.75 -9.91 -22.25
N ARG A 964 -9.60 -8.91 -22.03
CA ARG A 964 -9.46 -7.58 -22.66
C ARG A 964 -8.17 -6.87 -22.25
N GLY A 965 -7.75 -7.00 -20.99
CA GLY A 965 -6.48 -6.48 -20.49
C GLY A 965 -5.26 -7.10 -21.18
N ILE A 966 -5.23 -8.44 -21.29
CA ILE A 966 -4.16 -9.18 -21.97
C ILE A 966 -4.10 -8.83 -23.45
N VAL A 967 -5.23 -8.85 -24.16
CA VAL A 967 -5.22 -8.56 -25.60
C VAL A 967 -4.77 -7.13 -25.88
N LYS A 968 -5.12 -6.17 -25.00
CA LYS A 968 -4.62 -4.80 -25.06
C LYS A 968 -3.12 -4.70 -24.76
N SER A 969 -2.56 -5.49 -23.83
CA SER A 969 -1.11 -5.55 -23.59
C SER A 969 -0.35 -6.06 -24.83
N HIS A 970 -0.96 -6.99 -25.57
CA HIS A 970 -0.47 -7.53 -26.84
C HIS A 970 -0.67 -6.59 -28.05
N ARG A 971 -1.19 -5.36 -27.84
CA ARG A 971 -1.58 -4.41 -28.90
C ARG A 971 -2.60 -4.98 -29.90
N GLY A 972 -3.37 -5.97 -29.46
CA GLY A 972 -4.45 -6.59 -30.20
C GLY A 972 -5.81 -5.96 -29.93
N ALA A 973 -6.85 -6.58 -30.50
CA ALA A 973 -8.24 -6.21 -30.29
C ALA A 973 -9.12 -7.44 -29.99
N VAL A 974 -10.24 -7.24 -29.29
CA VAL A 974 -11.27 -8.27 -29.06
C VAL A 974 -12.58 -7.76 -29.60
N ARG A 975 -13.24 -8.56 -30.45
CA ARG A 975 -14.62 -8.34 -30.88
C ARG A 975 -15.49 -9.46 -30.34
N VAL A 976 -16.66 -9.08 -29.83
CA VAL A 976 -17.73 -10.03 -29.47
C VAL A 976 -18.90 -9.82 -30.43
N VAL A 977 -19.45 -10.91 -30.95
CA VAL A 977 -20.72 -10.93 -31.68
C VAL A 977 -21.58 -11.99 -31.05
N SER A 978 -22.82 -11.66 -30.67
CA SER A 978 -23.71 -12.66 -30.07
C SER A 978 -25.14 -12.46 -30.53
N GLN A 979 -25.84 -13.58 -30.63
CA GLN A 979 -27.26 -13.65 -30.95
C GLN A 979 -27.96 -14.37 -29.78
N PRO A 980 -28.84 -13.68 -29.03
CA PRO A 980 -29.57 -14.29 -27.93
C PRO A 980 -30.34 -15.54 -28.37
N GLY A 981 -30.18 -16.61 -27.60
CA GLY A 981 -30.79 -17.92 -27.85
C GLY A 981 -30.10 -18.80 -28.89
N THR A 982 -29.00 -18.38 -29.52
CA THR A 982 -28.36 -19.18 -30.61
C THR A 982 -26.85 -19.33 -30.53
N ARG A 983 -26.06 -18.25 -30.35
CA ARG A 983 -24.58 -18.34 -30.34
C ARG A 983 -23.87 -17.13 -29.74
N THR A 984 -22.62 -17.35 -29.32
CA THR A 984 -21.66 -16.29 -28.98
C THR A 984 -20.33 -16.52 -29.69
N ASP A 985 -19.79 -15.46 -30.28
CA ASP A 985 -18.53 -15.45 -31.02
C ASP A 985 -17.58 -14.45 -30.34
N PHE A 986 -16.40 -14.90 -29.94
CA PHE A 986 -15.29 -14.05 -29.52
C PHE A 986 -14.15 -14.15 -30.53
N ASP A 987 -13.87 -13.04 -31.24
CA ASP A 987 -12.72 -12.89 -32.11
C ASP A 987 -11.61 -12.11 -31.39
N VAL A 988 -10.42 -12.70 -31.29
CA VAL A 988 -9.22 -12.09 -30.73
C VAL A 988 -8.19 -11.89 -31.84
N TYR A 989 -7.78 -10.65 -32.03
CA TYR A 989 -6.85 -10.23 -33.09
C TYR A 989 -5.48 -9.90 -32.48
N LEU A 990 -4.44 -10.64 -32.86
CA LEU A 990 -3.05 -10.44 -32.41
C LEU A 990 -2.16 -10.01 -33.59
N PRO A 991 -1.38 -8.93 -33.49
CA PRO A 991 -0.62 -8.41 -34.63
C PRO A 991 0.51 -9.38 -35.04
N LEU A 992 0.62 -9.63 -36.33
CA LEU A 992 1.73 -10.41 -36.92
C LEU A 992 2.90 -9.50 -37.28
N PRO A 993 4.16 -9.95 -37.09
CA PRO A 993 5.33 -9.20 -37.54
C PRO A 993 5.37 -9.08 -39.07
N ALA A 994 6.07 -8.07 -39.58
CA ALA A 994 6.33 -7.92 -41.01
C ALA A 994 7.34 -8.98 -41.49
N GLU A 995 7.29 -9.32 -42.79
CA GLU A 995 8.02 -10.46 -43.38
C GLU A 995 9.56 -10.39 -43.27
N ALA A 996 10.13 -9.26 -42.86
CA ALA A 996 11.57 -9.08 -42.67
C ALA A 996 12.15 -9.81 -41.43
N ASP A 997 11.34 -10.16 -40.43
CA ASP A 997 11.79 -10.75 -39.15
C ASP A 997 11.51 -12.27 -39.03
N ALA A 998 11.12 -12.95 -40.12
CA ALA A 998 10.75 -14.36 -40.09
C ALA A 998 11.99 -15.29 -40.09
N VAL A 999 12.34 -15.85 -38.92
CA VAL A 999 13.38 -16.89 -38.79
C VAL A 999 12.84 -18.24 -39.31
N PRO A 1000 13.58 -18.97 -40.19
CA PRO A 1000 13.13 -20.27 -40.69
C PRO A 1000 13.11 -21.36 -39.59
N PRO A 1001 12.16 -22.32 -39.64
CA PRO A 1001 12.19 -23.47 -38.73
C PRO A 1001 13.38 -24.40 -39.05
N PRO A 1002 14.03 -25.00 -38.05
CA PRO A 1002 15.16 -25.89 -38.25
C PRO A 1002 14.72 -27.24 -38.87
N GLN A 1003 15.48 -27.73 -39.85
CA GLN A 1003 15.32 -29.08 -40.39
C GLN A 1003 15.99 -30.11 -39.47
N ILE A 1004 15.33 -31.25 -39.27
CA ILE A 1004 15.86 -32.39 -38.49
C ILE A 1004 16.32 -33.46 -39.48
N ASP A 1005 17.64 -33.63 -39.59
CA ASP A 1005 18.25 -34.73 -40.35
C ASP A 1005 18.12 -36.08 -39.61
N PRO A 1006 18.10 -37.22 -40.33
CA PRO A 1006 18.01 -38.54 -39.72
C PRO A 1006 19.24 -38.89 -38.85
N PRO A 1007 19.06 -39.73 -37.81
CA PRO A 1007 20.12 -40.08 -36.88
C PRO A 1007 21.22 -40.91 -37.55
N ASN A 1008 22.48 -40.53 -37.30
CA ASN A 1008 23.66 -41.25 -37.77
C ASN A 1008 24.36 -41.94 -36.58
N LYS A 1009 25.06 -43.05 -36.81
CA LYS A 1009 25.70 -43.83 -35.75
C LYS A 1009 27.02 -43.18 -35.34
N GLY A 1010 27.11 -42.70 -34.09
CA GLY A 1010 28.33 -42.14 -33.51
C GLY A 1010 29.32 -43.23 -33.08
N ARG A 1011 30.49 -42.82 -32.61
CA ARG A 1011 31.53 -43.68 -32.01
C ARG A 1011 32.23 -43.05 -30.79
N ASP A 1012 31.63 -41.99 -30.28
CA ASP A 1012 32.21 -41.07 -29.32
C ASP A 1012 32.15 -41.64 -27.89
N ARG A 1013 33.12 -41.27 -27.06
CA ARG A 1013 33.24 -41.77 -25.68
C ARG A 1013 32.52 -40.82 -24.73
N ILE A 1014 31.35 -41.24 -24.24
CA ILE A 1014 30.46 -40.43 -23.42
C ILE A 1014 30.70 -40.73 -21.93
N LEU A 1015 30.99 -39.69 -21.15
CA LEU A 1015 30.88 -39.74 -19.70
C LEU A 1015 29.43 -39.43 -19.31
N PHE A 1016 28.70 -40.39 -18.75
CA PHE A 1016 27.30 -40.23 -18.34
C PHE A 1016 27.21 -40.22 -16.80
N VAL A 1017 26.56 -39.21 -16.23
CA VAL A 1017 26.45 -39.03 -14.77
C VAL A 1017 25.00 -38.79 -14.38
N GLU A 1018 24.42 -39.71 -13.61
CA GLU A 1018 23.03 -39.72 -13.18
C GLU A 1018 22.93 -40.58 -11.90
N ASP A 1019 22.30 -40.05 -10.86
CA ASP A 1019 22.13 -40.72 -9.57
C ASP A 1019 20.98 -41.75 -9.59
N ASP A 1020 19.92 -41.47 -10.35
CA ASP A 1020 18.82 -42.39 -10.64
C ASP A 1020 19.31 -43.71 -11.26
N GLU A 1021 19.08 -44.81 -10.55
CA GLU A 1021 19.59 -46.14 -10.93
C GLU A 1021 18.98 -46.67 -12.23
N ASP A 1022 17.68 -46.43 -12.45
CA ASP A 1022 16.97 -46.83 -13.66
C ASP A 1022 17.56 -46.14 -14.90
N GLN A 1023 17.70 -44.81 -14.88
CA GLN A 1023 18.32 -44.07 -15.99
C GLN A 1023 19.81 -44.40 -16.15
N ARG A 1024 20.57 -44.58 -15.05
CA ARG A 1024 21.97 -45.01 -15.08
C ARG A 1024 22.17 -46.39 -15.73
N ILE A 1025 21.18 -47.27 -15.71
CA ILE A 1025 21.22 -48.57 -16.40
C ILE A 1025 20.67 -48.45 -17.83
N THR A 1026 19.61 -47.66 -18.03
CA THR A 1026 18.81 -47.64 -19.26
C THR A 1026 19.40 -46.71 -20.33
N ILE A 1027 19.79 -45.48 -19.98
CA ILE A 1027 20.30 -44.49 -20.93
C ILE A 1027 21.62 -44.96 -21.60
N PRO A 1028 22.61 -45.53 -20.88
CA PRO A 1028 23.83 -46.02 -21.52
C PRO A 1028 23.59 -47.14 -22.53
N ARG A 1029 22.56 -47.98 -22.34
CA ARG A 1029 22.18 -49.00 -23.35
C ARG A 1029 21.64 -48.36 -24.62
N VAL A 1030 20.79 -47.34 -24.51
CA VAL A 1030 20.24 -46.58 -25.66
C VAL A 1030 21.37 -45.87 -26.43
N LEU A 1031 22.29 -45.22 -25.72
CA LEU A 1031 23.45 -44.53 -26.30
C LEU A 1031 24.46 -45.52 -26.94
N ALA A 1032 24.66 -46.70 -26.34
CA ALA A 1032 25.51 -47.75 -26.92
C ALA A 1032 24.91 -48.35 -28.21
N GLN A 1033 23.59 -48.49 -28.32
CA GLN A 1033 22.92 -48.91 -29.56
C GLN A 1033 23.01 -47.84 -30.67
N LEU A 1034 23.14 -46.56 -30.33
CA LEU A 1034 23.51 -45.49 -31.27
C LEU A 1034 24.98 -45.54 -31.72
N GLY A 1035 25.81 -46.40 -31.12
CA GLY A 1035 27.20 -46.67 -31.50
C GLY A 1035 28.26 -46.05 -30.58
N HIS A 1036 27.86 -45.28 -29.58
CA HIS A 1036 28.77 -44.61 -28.64
C HIS A 1036 29.34 -45.56 -27.57
N GLU A 1037 30.50 -45.25 -27.03
CA GLU A 1037 31.08 -45.94 -25.88
C GLU A 1037 30.75 -45.15 -24.61
N VAL A 1038 30.00 -45.72 -23.66
CA VAL A 1038 29.45 -44.96 -22.52
C VAL A 1038 30.00 -45.46 -21.20
N SER A 1039 30.58 -44.54 -20.41
CA SER A 1039 30.96 -44.79 -19.01
C SER A 1039 29.96 -44.11 -18.08
N ALA A 1040 29.13 -44.89 -17.42
CA ALA A 1040 28.08 -44.40 -16.52
C ALA A 1040 28.55 -44.37 -15.06
N HIS A 1041 28.24 -43.28 -14.35
CA HIS A 1041 28.64 -43.01 -12.97
C HIS A 1041 27.44 -42.52 -12.15
N GLY A 1042 27.33 -42.99 -10.90
CA GLY A 1042 26.19 -42.71 -10.01
C GLY A 1042 26.28 -41.42 -9.21
N GLY A 1043 27.22 -40.52 -9.55
CA GLY A 1043 27.47 -39.29 -8.79
C GLY A 1043 28.72 -38.56 -9.28
N GLY A 1044 28.71 -37.23 -9.16
CA GLY A 1044 29.74 -36.35 -9.71
C GLY A 1044 31.14 -36.61 -9.17
N ALA A 1045 31.28 -37.06 -7.93
CA ALA A 1045 32.58 -37.39 -7.34
C ALA A 1045 33.28 -38.57 -8.05
N SER A 1046 32.52 -39.60 -8.42
CA SER A 1046 33.04 -40.78 -9.12
C SER A 1046 33.42 -40.48 -10.57
N ALA A 1047 32.63 -39.64 -11.25
CA ALA A 1047 32.93 -39.13 -12.58
C ALA A 1047 34.23 -38.29 -12.61
N LEU A 1048 34.42 -37.39 -11.64
CA LEU A 1048 35.65 -36.59 -11.50
C LEU A 1048 36.88 -37.47 -11.20
N ALA A 1049 36.76 -38.47 -10.33
CA ALA A 1049 37.86 -39.40 -10.07
C ALA A 1049 38.27 -40.17 -11.34
N LYS A 1050 37.31 -40.58 -12.18
CA LYS A 1050 37.57 -41.24 -13.46
C LYS A 1050 38.22 -40.29 -14.48
N LEU A 1051 37.76 -39.04 -14.57
CA LEU A 1051 38.32 -38.02 -15.45
C LEU A 1051 39.73 -37.57 -15.01
N ALA A 1052 40.03 -37.54 -13.70
CA ALA A 1052 41.35 -37.22 -13.19
C ALA A 1052 42.40 -38.30 -13.47
N LEU A 1053 41.97 -39.58 -13.58
CA LEU A 1053 42.84 -40.71 -13.93
C LEU A 1053 43.21 -40.75 -15.41
N ASP A 1054 42.28 -40.37 -16.30
CA ASP A 1054 42.55 -40.18 -17.73
C ASP A 1054 41.73 -38.99 -18.28
N PRO A 1055 42.32 -37.78 -18.30
CA PRO A 1055 41.64 -36.59 -18.79
C PRO A 1055 41.26 -36.62 -20.28
N GLN A 1056 41.81 -37.54 -21.08
CA GLN A 1056 41.54 -37.67 -22.52
C GLN A 1056 40.60 -38.85 -22.87
N ALA A 1057 40.06 -39.55 -21.86
CA ALA A 1057 39.21 -40.73 -22.04
C ALA A 1057 37.84 -40.47 -22.70
N PHE A 1058 37.35 -39.24 -22.66
CA PHE A 1058 35.99 -38.89 -23.08
C PHE A 1058 35.96 -37.80 -24.15
N ASP A 1059 34.86 -37.69 -24.87
CA ASP A 1059 34.66 -36.73 -25.97
C ASP A 1059 33.49 -35.76 -25.65
N VAL A 1060 32.51 -36.20 -24.84
CA VAL A 1060 31.45 -35.35 -24.25
C VAL A 1060 31.07 -35.87 -22.86
N CYS A 1061 30.68 -34.97 -21.96
CA CYS A 1061 30.05 -35.32 -20.69
C CYS A 1061 28.55 -35.00 -20.74
N ILE A 1062 27.71 -35.95 -20.31
CA ILE A 1062 26.27 -35.77 -20.10
C ILE A 1062 26.03 -35.96 -18.61
N THR A 1063 25.47 -34.95 -17.94
CA THR A 1063 25.24 -34.97 -16.49
C THR A 1063 23.83 -34.48 -16.17
N ASP A 1064 23.16 -35.09 -15.20
CA ASP A 1064 21.98 -34.47 -14.63
C ASP A 1064 22.34 -33.23 -13.79
N TYR A 1065 21.34 -32.38 -13.57
CA TYR A 1065 21.46 -31.15 -12.81
C TYR A 1065 21.29 -31.37 -11.30
N ASP A 1066 20.23 -32.08 -10.90
CA ASP A 1066 19.79 -32.25 -9.51
C ASP A 1066 20.41 -33.51 -8.86
N MET A 1067 21.74 -33.63 -8.88
CA MET A 1067 22.46 -34.76 -8.26
C MET A 1067 22.86 -34.49 -6.80
N PRO A 1068 22.77 -35.49 -5.89
CA PRO A 1068 22.87 -35.29 -4.44
C PRO A 1068 24.29 -35.17 -3.86
N ASP A 1069 25.34 -35.48 -4.63
CA ASP A 1069 26.75 -35.44 -4.18
C ASP A 1069 27.58 -34.29 -4.78
N ILE A 1070 27.34 -33.94 -6.05
CA ILE A 1070 27.80 -32.69 -6.68
C ILE A 1070 26.77 -32.32 -7.76
N ASN A 1071 26.13 -31.15 -7.65
CA ASN A 1071 25.19 -30.68 -8.68
C ASN A 1071 25.84 -30.51 -10.07
N GLY A 1072 25.05 -30.64 -11.14
CA GLY A 1072 25.58 -30.66 -12.52
C GLY A 1072 26.35 -29.40 -12.95
N LEU A 1073 26.01 -28.21 -12.42
CA LEU A 1073 26.75 -26.96 -12.68
C LEU A 1073 28.14 -26.96 -12.03
N GLU A 1074 28.22 -27.42 -10.78
CA GLU A 1074 29.47 -27.53 -10.04
C GLU A 1074 30.36 -28.65 -10.59
N LEU A 1075 29.77 -29.77 -11.00
CA LEU A 1075 30.46 -30.82 -11.74
C LEU A 1075 31.04 -30.28 -13.04
N ALA A 1076 30.26 -29.57 -13.86
CA ALA A 1076 30.75 -28.93 -15.08
C ALA A 1076 31.90 -27.95 -14.81
N SER A 1077 31.81 -27.16 -13.73
CA SER A 1077 32.86 -26.23 -13.32
C SER A 1077 34.15 -26.95 -12.90
N LYS A 1078 34.06 -28.06 -12.15
CA LYS A 1078 35.19 -28.92 -11.77
C LYS A 1078 35.79 -29.65 -12.98
N ILE A 1079 34.96 -30.08 -13.94
CA ILE A 1079 35.40 -30.63 -15.23
C ILE A 1079 36.19 -29.57 -16.02
N ALA A 1080 35.71 -28.32 -16.08
CA ALA A 1080 36.40 -27.24 -16.77
C ALA A 1080 37.81 -26.96 -16.20
N ALA A 1081 38.00 -27.14 -14.89
CA ALA A 1081 39.31 -27.00 -14.25
C ALA A 1081 40.29 -28.14 -14.58
N ILE A 1082 39.80 -29.33 -14.93
CA ILE A 1082 40.62 -30.50 -15.31
C ILE A 1082 40.87 -30.55 -16.82
N ARG A 1083 39.84 -30.30 -17.62
CA ARG A 1083 39.90 -30.27 -19.09
C ARG A 1083 38.92 -29.21 -19.63
N PRO A 1084 39.37 -27.97 -19.84
CA PRO A 1084 38.53 -26.84 -20.29
C PRO A 1084 37.75 -27.13 -21.58
N ASP A 1085 38.32 -27.98 -22.43
CA ASP A 1085 37.83 -28.28 -23.77
C ASP A 1085 36.77 -29.41 -23.81
N LEU A 1086 36.48 -30.09 -22.69
CA LEU A 1086 35.44 -31.14 -22.66
C LEU A 1086 34.04 -30.48 -22.68
N PRO A 1087 33.24 -30.63 -23.75
CA PRO A 1087 31.89 -30.10 -23.73
C PRO A 1087 31.01 -30.87 -22.76
N VAL A 1088 30.14 -30.14 -22.05
CA VAL A 1088 29.15 -30.68 -21.13
C VAL A 1088 27.74 -30.42 -21.66
N ILE A 1089 26.92 -31.47 -21.64
CA ILE A 1089 25.47 -31.44 -21.85
C ILE A 1089 24.83 -31.60 -20.48
N LEU A 1090 24.11 -30.56 -20.05
CA LEU A 1090 23.39 -30.57 -18.78
C LEU A 1090 21.96 -31.05 -19.02
N VAL A 1091 21.57 -32.13 -18.38
CA VAL A 1091 20.19 -32.61 -18.35
C VAL A 1091 19.48 -31.97 -17.14
N SER A 1092 18.22 -31.56 -17.27
CA SER A 1092 17.48 -30.97 -16.13
C SER A 1092 15.97 -31.06 -16.29
N GLY A 1093 15.24 -31.14 -15.17
CA GLY A 1093 13.79 -30.93 -15.10
C GLY A 1093 13.36 -29.46 -15.00
N ARG A 1094 14.30 -28.50 -14.84
CA ARG A 1094 14.00 -27.11 -14.46
C ARG A 1094 14.87 -26.08 -15.20
N LEU A 1095 14.27 -25.36 -16.15
CA LEU A 1095 14.91 -24.21 -16.84
C LEU A 1095 15.26 -23.04 -15.91
N GLY A 1096 14.32 -22.63 -15.06
CA GLY A 1096 14.40 -21.36 -14.30
C GLY A 1096 15.53 -21.28 -13.27
N ASP A 1097 15.96 -22.42 -12.72
CA ASP A 1097 17.06 -22.47 -11.75
C ASP A 1097 18.44 -22.28 -12.41
N ILE A 1098 18.52 -22.48 -13.73
CA ILE A 1098 19.76 -22.43 -14.52
C ILE A 1098 19.95 -21.05 -15.17
N GLU A 1099 18.87 -20.40 -15.65
CA GLU A 1099 18.94 -19.08 -16.31
C GLU A 1099 19.39 -17.94 -15.38
N GLN A 1100 19.27 -18.11 -14.06
CA GLN A 1100 19.64 -17.10 -13.06
C GLN A 1100 21.09 -17.20 -12.53
N ARG A 1101 21.89 -18.15 -13.00
CA ARG A 1101 23.27 -18.40 -12.53
C ARG A 1101 24.30 -18.23 -13.66
N GLU A 1102 25.52 -17.82 -13.31
CA GLU A 1102 26.64 -17.82 -14.28
C GLU A 1102 26.96 -19.27 -14.69
N VAL A 1103 26.63 -19.60 -15.94
CA VAL A 1103 26.83 -20.93 -16.52
C VAL A 1103 28.30 -21.10 -16.93
N ALA A 1104 28.93 -22.21 -16.50
CA ALA A 1104 30.31 -22.52 -16.86
C ALA A 1104 30.49 -22.67 -18.38
N GLY A 1105 31.52 -22.03 -18.95
CA GLY A 1105 31.70 -21.90 -20.41
C GLY A 1105 31.94 -23.20 -21.19
N ASN A 1106 32.12 -24.33 -20.52
CA ASN A 1106 32.18 -25.67 -21.11
C ASN A 1106 30.80 -26.34 -21.25
N ILE A 1107 29.76 -25.86 -20.58
CA ILE A 1107 28.37 -26.29 -20.83
C ILE A 1107 27.96 -25.76 -22.20
N LYS A 1108 27.67 -26.67 -23.13
CA LYS A 1108 27.34 -26.35 -24.53
C LYS A 1108 25.86 -26.50 -24.86
N LYS A 1109 25.14 -27.33 -24.11
CA LYS A 1109 23.70 -27.55 -24.30
C LYS A 1109 23.00 -27.90 -22.98
N ILE A 1110 21.74 -27.49 -22.86
CA ILE A 1110 20.83 -27.94 -21.81
C ILE A 1110 19.73 -28.78 -22.48
N VAL A 1111 19.43 -29.96 -21.92
CA VAL A 1111 18.42 -30.90 -22.39
C VAL A 1111 17.37 -31.10 -21.30
N LEU A 1112 16.09 -31.04 -21.67
CA LEU A 1112 14.98 -31.09 -20.72
C LEU A 1112 14.46 -32.51 -20.50
N LYS A 1113 14.32 -32.93 -19.23
CA LYS A 1113 13.56 -34.13 -18.85
C LYS A 1113 12.05 -33.90 -19.09
N PRO A 1114 11.29 -34.88 -19.61
CA PRO A 1114 11.75 -36.13 -20.22
C PRO A 1114 12.26 -35.91 -21.64
N TYR A 1115 13.37 -36.58 -21.96
CA TYR A 1115 13.98 -36.66 -23.29
C TYR A 1115 13.92 -38.10 -23.81
N ASN A 1116 14.04 -38.29 -25.13
CA ASN A 1116 14.08 -39.61 -25.77
C ASN A 1116 15.36 -39.77 -26.60
N GLN A 1117 15.54 -40.94 -27.21
CA GLN A 1117 16.70 -41.27 -28.06
C GLN A 1117 17.02 -40.20 -29.11
N ALA A 1118 15.99 -39.66 -29.79
CA ALA A 1118 16.17 -38.65 -30.83
C ALA A 1118 16.65 -37.30 -30.28
N ILE A 1119 16.08 -36.83 -29.17
CA ILE A 1119 16.45 -35.56 -28.53
C ILE A 1119 17.90 -35.58 -28.05
N ILE A 1120 18.32 -36.67 -27.38
CA ILE A 1120 19.69 -36.74 -26.86
C ILE A 1120 20.73 -36.98 -27.95
N SER A 1121 20.39 -37.77 -28.99
CA SER A 1121 21.25 -37.94 -30.17
C SER A 1121 21.49 -36.61 -30.89
N ALA A 1122 20.44 -35.80 -31.08
CA ALA A 1122 20.56 -34.47 -31.67
C ALA A 1122 21.43 -33.53 -30.82
N ALA A 1123 21.25 -33.53 -29.49
CA ALA A 1123 22.04 -32.71 -28.57
C ALA A 1123 23.53 -33.09 -28.56
N ILE A 1124 23.86 -34.38 -28.56
CA ILE A 1124 25.24 -34.88 -28.67
C ILE A 1124 25.87 -34.40 -29.98
N ARG A 1125 25.14 -34.52 -31.09
CA ARG A 1125 25.62 -34.11 -32.42
C ARG A 1125 25.85 -32.60 -32.51
N GLU A 1126 24.91 -31.78 -32.08
CA GLU A 1126 25.04 -30.30 -32.06
C GLU A 1126 26.30 -29.85 -31.29
N VAL A 1127 26.62 -30.56 -30.20
CA VAL A 1127 27.74 -30.26 -29.32
C VAL A 1127 29.09 -30.74 -29.87
N LEU A 1128 29.13 -31.86 -30.60
CA LEU A 1128 30.35 -32.43 -31.16
C LEU A 1128 30.68 -31.94 -32.58
N ASP A 1129 29.67 -31.66 -33.43
CA ASP A 1129 29.87 -31.10 -34.78
C ASP A 1129 30.30 -29.62 -34.75
N ALA A 1130 30.13 -28.93 -33.61
CA ALA A 1130 30.51 -27.54 -33.38
C ALA A 1130 32.03 -27.33 -33.26
N LYS A 1131 32.77 -27.56 -34.35
CA LYS A 1131 34.21 -27.26 -34.44
C LYS A 1131 34.51 -25.78 -34.19
N PRO A 1132 35.64 -25.44 -33.53
CA PRO A 1132 35.95 -24.08 -33.16
C PRO A 1132 36.15 -23.19 -34.40
N GLN A 1133 35.41 -22.09 -34.48
CA GLN A 1133 35.77 -21.00 -35.40
C GLN A 1133 37.09 -20.39 -34.94
N THR A 1134 38.17 -20.71 -35.66
CA THR A 1134 39.47 -20.06 -35.51
C THR A 1134 39.28 -18.56 -35.70
N LYS A 1135 39.51 -17.77 -34.65
CA LYS A 1135 39.58 -16.30 -34.78
C LYS A 1135 40.72 -15.97 -35.75
N ALA A 1136 40.37 -15.46 -36.92
CA ALA A 1136 41.32 -14.73 -37.77
C ALA A 1136 41.79 -13.47 -37.02
N ALA A 1137 43.03 -13.08 -37.29
CA ALA A 1137 43.74 -11.98 -36.63
C ALA A 1137 43.20 -10.59 -37.02
#